data_AF-A0ABD2CVG7-F1
#
_entry.id   AF-A0ABD2CVG7-F1
#
_cell.length_a   1.000
_cell.length_b   1.000
_cell.length_c   1.000
_cell.angle_alpha   90.00
_cell.angle_beta   90.00
_cell.angle_gamma   90.00
#
_symmetry.space_group_name_H-M   'P 1'
#
loop_
_entity.id
_entity.type
_entity.pdbx_description
1 polymer ?
#
loop_
_entity_poly.entity_id
_entity_poly.type
_entity_poly.pdbx_seq_one_letter_code
_entity_poly.pdbx_strand_id
1 'polypeptide(L)'
;MDNVTTAECLTLDFGPFETVHRWQRMPECDEFVGARRSKHTVVAYKDAIYVFGGDNGSRMLNDLLRFDVKEKSWGRAFATGTPPAPRYHHSAVVHDASMFVFGGYTGDIHSNSNLTNKNDLFEYRFLTGQWTEWKFIGVTPVARSAHGAAVYDNKLWIFAGYDGNARLNDMWTISLLPGDTRIWEKVAQSGDCPPTCCNFPVAVARESMFVFSGQSGAKITNSLFQFHFRERRWTRISTEHILRGAPPPPARRYGHTMVSFDRHLYVFGGAADSTLPNDLHCYDLDTQTWNIVLPSADSQVPSGRLFHAAAVIGEAMFIFGGTVDNNVRSGETYRFQFSSYPKCTLHDDFGRLLNARLFCDVEFVVGEGETKIPAHIAMVAARSQFLRARIRQAHEKREKHLEEVLGSADVPVKDLPLLEVKLKDAVPEAFEMVLNYIYTDRIDPTKRFEDTSNSRFDDPLNNGIVLLMMDVYRLAVQFNMKRLEQLCVHYLEATISHANVLEALHNAAHLKLYFIKEFCLSFIVKESNYNQIVMSQEFETLDQPLMVEIIRRRQVPQTRNFSKQYESGTGTTLEQDMEAFLISIGKEFCDIILMLDGVPIPAHKAVLAARCSYFEGMFRSFMPENNIVNIQIGEMIPSAESFASLMRYIYYADVSMPPEDSLYLFTAPVFYGFTNNRLQAFCKQNLEMNVTFENVIQILEAADRMQASDIKKYALNLIVHHFSKVARLPRLKQLSRELLLDILEALADKHRF
;
A
#
# COMPACT_ATOMS: atom_id res chain seq x y z
N MET A 1 15.94 13.43 -42.85
CA MET A 1 17.27 12.79 -43.00
C MET A 1 18.23 13.56 -42.11
N ASP A 2 18.83 13.04 -41.05
CA ASP A 2 18.84 11.68 -40.51
C ASP A 2 19.23 11.75 -39.02
N ASN A 3 18.66 10.81 -38.25
CA ASN A 3 19.20 10.13 -37.07
C ASN A 3 19.73 10.95 -35.88
N VAL A 4 18.81 11.22 -34.93
CA VAL A 4 19.16 11.31 -33.50
C VAL A 4 19.30 9.90 -32.97
N THR A 5 20.54 9.45 -32.77
CA THR A 5 20.87 8.19 -32.09
C THR A 5 20.57 8.33 -30.60
N THR A 6 19.56 7.60 -30.15
CA THR A 6 19.27 7.28 -28.75
C THR A 6 20.47 6.56 -28.14
N ALA A 7 21.22 7.25 -27.27
CA ALA A 7 22.30 6.65 -26.50
C ALA A 7 21.70 5.85 -25.33
N GLU A 8 22.02 4.55 -25.32
CA GLU A 8 21.53 3.53 -24.42
C GLU A 8 22.00 3.77 -22.98
N CYS A 9 21.07 3.71 -22.03
CA CYS A 9 21.31 3.76 -20.60
C CYS A 9 21.76 2.37 -20.12
N LEU A 10 22.97 2.27 -19.59
CA LEU A 10 23.52 1.06 -18.98
C LEU A 10 23.54 1.23 -17.45
N THR A 11 23.02 0.21 -16.76
CA THR A 11 22.77 0.16 -15.31
C THR A 11 23.85 -0.59 -14.53
N LEU A 12 23.94 -0.24 -13.23
CA LEU A 12 24.50 -0.95 -12.04
C LEU A 12 25.96 -0.62 -11.65
N ASP A 13 26.33 -0.47 -10.36
CA ASP A 13 25.87 -1.26 -9.19
C ASP A 13 26.08 -0.55 -7.81
N PHE A 14 25.09 -0.65 -6.91
CA PHE A 14 25.25 -0.54 -5.44
C PHE A 14 24.52 -1.73 -4.80
N GLY A 15 25.18 -2.45 -3.91
CA GLY A 15 24.46 -3.40 -3.05
C GLY A 15 23.65 -2.71 -1.94
N PRO A 16 22.66 -3.39 -1.33
CA PRO A 16 21.68 -4.30 -1.91
C PRO A 16 20.26 -3.73 -1.65
N PHE A 17 19.99 -2.51 -2.08
CA PHE A 17 18.61 -2.03 -2.23
C PHE A 17 18.34 -1.93 -3.72
N GLU A 18 17.71 -2.96 -4.28
CA GLU A 18 17.24 -2.90 -5.66
C GLU A 18 16.00 -1.98 -5.70
N THR A 19 16.16 -0.81 -6.31
CA THR A 19 15.14 0.25 -6.42
C THR A 19 14.04 -0.08 -7.44
N VAL A 20 14.27 -1.10 -8.26
CA VAL A 20 13.37 -1.54 -9.32
C VAL A 20 12.94 -2.98 -9.09
N HIS A 21 11.69 -3.25 -9.42
CA HIS A 21 11.18 -4.61 -9.49
C HIS A 21 11.90 -5.37 -10.58
N ARG A 22 12.61 -6.44 -10.22
CA ARG A 22 13.40 -7.23 -11.18
C ARG A 22 13.15 -8.71 -11.06
N TRP A 23 12.91 -9.37 -12.19
CA TRP A 23 12.95 -10.82 -12.30
C TRP A 23 14.32 -11.30 -12.76
N GLN A 24 14.87 -12.29 -12.08
CA GLN A 24 16.08 -13.01 -12.47
C GLN A 24 15.78 -14.50 -12.48
N ARG A 25 16.18 -15.19 -13.56
CA ARG A 25 16.15 -16.65 -13.62
C ARG A 25 17.30 -17.19 -12.79
N MET A 26 16.97 -18.14 -11.92
CA MET A 26 17.94 -18.82 -11.06
C MET A 26 18.37 -20.16 -11.70
N PRO A 27 19.47 -20.77 -11.24
CA PRO A 27 19.96 -22.04 -11.77
C PRO A 27 18.88 -23.13 -11.79
N GLU A 28 18.90 -23.93 -12.86
CA GLU A 28 17.92 -24.98 -13.08
C GLU A 28 18.08 -26.13 -12.09
N CYS A 29 16.96 -26.75 -11.75
CA CYS A 29 16.92 -27.92 -10.87
C CYS A 29 17.08 -29.24 -11.65
N ASP A 30 17.72 -29.23 -12.82
CA ASP A 30 17.59 -30.30 -13.82
C ASP A 30 18.24 -31.63 -13.44
N GLU A 31 19.14 -31.64 -12.45
CA GLU A 31 19.82 -32.85 -11.99
C GLU A 31 18.92 -33.81 -11.19
N PHE A 32 17.74 -33.37 -10.73
CA PHE A 32 16.87 -34.18 -9.88
C PHE A 32 15.71 -34.81 -10.65
N VAL A 33 15.55 -36.13 -10.52
CA VAL A 33 14.40 -36.85 -11.09
C VAL A 33 13.10 -36.33 -10.47
N GLY A 34 12.28 -35.62 -11.24
CA GLY A 34 11.05 -34.96 -10.76
C GLY A 34 11.21 -33.49 -10.42
N ALA A 35 12.33 -32.86 -10.79
CA ALA A 35 12.54 -31.41 -10.67
C ALA A 35 11.43 -30.60 -11.35
N ARG A 36 10.99 -31.05 -12.52
CA ARG A 36 9.82 -30.50 -13.20
C ARG A 36 8.56 -30.92 -12.48
N ARG A 37 7.88 -30.00 -11.79
CA ARG A 37 6.71 -30.32 -10.96
C ARG A 37 5.71 -29.18 -10.85
N SER A 38 4.46 -29.54 -10.59
CA SER A 38 3.39 -28.60 -10.25
C SER A 38 2.59 -29.07 -9.03
N LYS A 39 1.76 -28.20 -8.45
CA LYS A 39 0.89 -28.46 -7.29
C LYS A 39 1.65 -28.92 -6.03
N HIS A 40 2.93 -28.57 -5.98
CA HIS A 40 3.83 -28.76 -4.84
C HIS A 40 3.72 -27.57 -3.88
N THR A 41 4.42 -27.62 -2.76
CA THR A 41 4.57 -26.48 -1.85
C THR A 41 6.02 -26.02 -1.79
N VAL A 42 6.21 -24.73 -1.55
CA VAL A 42 7.51 -24.12 -1.27
C VAL A 42 7.41 -23.35 0.03
N VAL A 43 8.38 -23.55 0.92
CA VAL A 43 8.50 -22.77 2.15
C VAL A 43 9.90 -22.20 2.28
N ALA A 44 10.02 -21.03 2.90
CA ALA A 44 11.29 -20.42 3.24
C ALA A 44 11.70 -20.77 4.68
N TYR A 45 12.96 -21.13 4.87
CA TYR A 45 13.56 -21.24 6.21
C TYR A 45 15.03 -20.79 6.16
N LYS A 46 15.33 -19.72 6.88
CA LYS A 46 16.62 -19.01 6.82
C LYS A 46 16.96 -18.63 5.36
N ASP A 47 18.16 -18.92 4.90
CA ASP A 47 18.68 -18.56 3.57
C ASP A 47 18.38 -19.62 2.49
N ALA A 48 17.33 -20.43 2.66
CA ALA A 48 16.98 -21.48 1.71
C ALA A 48 15.47 -21.64 1.53
N ILE A 49 15.06 -22.01 0.31
CA ILE A 49 13.70 -22.50 0.04
C ILE A 49 13.70 -24.03 0.03
N TYR A 50 12.60 -24.61 0.50
CA TYR A 50 12.36 -26.04 0.54
C TYR A 50 11.13 -26.37 -0.30
N VAL A 51 11.26 -27.34 -1.20
CA VAL A 51 10.21 -27.76 -2.13
C VAL A 51 9.77 -29.17 -1.75
N PHE A 52 8.47 -29.37 -1.50
CA PHE A 52 7.93 -30.68 -1.14
C PHE A 52 6.77 -31.11 -2.04
N GLY A 53 6.80 -32.38 -2.46
CA GLY A 53 5.73 -33.06 -3.16
C GLY A 53 5.41 -32.51 -4.56
N GLY A 54 4.13 -32.59 -4.95
CA GLY A 54 3.63 -32.24 -6.28
C GLY A 54 3.55 -33.41 -7.25
N ASP A 55 3.29 -33.14 -8.53
CA ASP A 55 3.34 -34.11 -9.61
C ASP A 55 4.28 -33.66 -10.75
N ASN A 56 4.97 -34.61 -11.35
CA ASN A 56 5.84 -34.37 -12.53
C ASN A 56 5.16 -34.73 -13.86
N GLY A 57 3.84 -34.96 -13.85
CA GLY A 57 3.06 -35.45 -15.00
C GLY A 57 3.01 -36.97 -15.17
N SER A 58 3.89 -37.72 -14.50
CA SER A 58 3.87 -39.19 -14.50
C SER A 58 3.51 -39.77 -13.13
N ARG A 59 4.02 -39.17 -12.05
CA ARG A 59 3.85 -39.65 -10.67
C ARG A 59 3.74 -38.48 -9.69
N MET A 60 3.11 -38.76 -8.56
CA MET A 60 3.18 -37.89 -7.38
C MET A 60 4.57 -38.03 -6.73
N LEU A 61 5.00 -36.99 -6.02
CA LEU A 61 6.31 -36.91 -5.40
C LEU A 61 6.19 -36.75 -3.88
N ASN A 62 7.22 -37.16 -3.14
CA ASN A 62 7.40 -36.92 -1.69
C ASN A 62 8.87 -36.62 -1.34
N ASP A 63 9.67 -36.23 -2.32
CA ASP A 63 11.03 -35.76 -2.08
C ASP A 63 11.01 -34.33 -1.53
N LEU A 64 12.03 -34.01 -0.74
CA LEU A 64 12.26 -32.67 -0.19
C LEU A 64 13.52 -32.10 -0.84
N LEU A 65 13.33 -31.16 -1.77
CA LEU A 65 14.42 -30.42 -2.40
C LEU A 65 14.70 -29.15 -1.61
N ARG A 66 15.96 -28.71 -1.63
CA ARG A 66 16.44 -27.48 -0.99
C ARG A 66 17.20 -26.67 -2.02
N PHE A 67 16.90 -25.39 -2.13
CA PHE A 67 17.72 -24.44 -2.87
C PHE A 67 18.36 -23.46 -1.89
N ASP A 68 19.69 -23.42 -1.91
CA ASP A 68 20.47 -22.47 -1.12
C ASP A 68 20.59 -21.15 -1.88
N VAL A 69 20.10 -20.06 -1.27
CA VAL A 69 20.07 -18.75 -1.93
C VAL A 69 21.47 -18.15 -2.07
N LYS A 70 22.36 -18.39 -1.10
CA LYS A 70 23.72 -17.85 -1.10
C LYS A 70 24.59 -18.57 -2.13
N GLU A 71 24.55 -19.90 -2.10
CA GLU A 71 25.32 -20.74 -3.04
C GLU A 71 24.68 -20.83 -4.43
N LYS A 72 23.41 -20.38 -4.56
CA LYS A 72 22.60 -20.49 -5.79
C LYS A 72 22.55 -21.92 -6.33
N SER A 73 22.49 -22.92 -5.45
CA SER A 73 22.59 -24.32 -5.81
C SER A 73 21.42 -25.14 -5.27
N TRP A 74 20.96 -26.10 -6.07
CA TRP A 74 19.97 -27.08 -5.67
C TRP A 74 20.62 -28.29 -4.99
N GLY A 75 19.92 -28.86 -4.01
CA GLY A 75 20.30 -30.07 -3.30
C GLY A 75 19.08 -30.81 -2.76
N ARG A 76 19.30 -32.01 -2.21
CA ARG A 76 18.27 -32.71 -1.41
C ARG A 76 18.42 -32.30 0.04
N ALA A 77 17.30 -31.99 0.69
CA ALA A 77 17.31 -31.78 2.12
C ALA A 77 17.60 -33.11 2.83
N PHE A 78 18.39 -33.06 3.90
CA PHE A 78 18.61 -34.22 4.75
C PHE A 78 17.28 -34.65 5.38
N ALA A 79 16.89 -35.91 5.20
CA ALA A 79 15.62 -36.42 5.68
C ALA A 79 15.79 -37.77 6.37
N THR A 80 15.21 -37.89 7.57
CA THR A 80 15.11 -39.11 8.37
C THR A 80 13.68 -39.30 8.84
N GLY A 81 13.35 -40.50 9.32
CA GLY A 81 11.97 -40.88 9.64
C GLY A 81 11.14 -41.16 8.39
N THR A 82 9.83 -41.21 8.55
CA THR A 82 8.90 -41.54 7.46
C THR A 82 8.23 -40.26 6.95
N PRO A 83 8.56 -39.79 5.73
CA PRO A 83 7.90 -38.64 5.14
C PRO A 83 6.44 -38.95 4.78
N PRO A 84 5.61 -37.93 4.54
CA PRO A 84 4.28 -38.13 3.98
C PRO A 84 4.33 -38.94 2.68
N ALA A 85 3.29 -39.74 2.42
CA ALA A 85 3.11 -40.43 1.13
C ALA A 85 3.13 -39.42 -0.05
N PRO A 86 3.56 -39.85 -1.26
CA PRO A 86 3.55 -39.00 -2.45
C PRO A 86 2.21 -38.32 -2.68
N ARG A 87 2.23 -36.99 -2.81
CA ARG A 87 1.01 -36.17 -2.82
C ARG A 87 1.16 -34.83 -3.52
N TYR A 88 0.06 -34.29 -4.00
CA TYR A 88 -0.05 -32.92 -4.50
C TYR A 88 -1.21 -32.16 -3.83
N HIS A 89 -1.28 -30.84 -4.03
CA HIS A 89 -2.31 -29.96 -3.45
C HIS A 89 -2.43 -30.07 -1.91
N HIS A 90 -1.35 -30.44 -1.23
CA HIS A 90 -1.21 -30.27 0.21
C HIS A 90 -0.84 -28.81 0.51
N SER A 91 -0.95 -28.40 1.77
CA SER A 91 -0.37 -27.14 2.23
C SER A 91 0.89 -27.39 3.05
N ALA A 92 1.79 -26.41 3.06
CA ALA A 92 2.96 -26.42 3.92
C ALA A 92 3.16 -25.03 4.51
N VAL A 93 3.47 -24.96 5.80
CA VAL A 93 3.76 -23.72 6.52
C VAL A 93 4.97 -23.91 7.42
N VAL A 94 5.64 -22.81 7.78
CA VAL A 94 6.76 -22.83 8.73
C VAL A 94 6.33 -22.15 10.01
N HIS A 95 6.65 -22.78 11.13
CA HIS A 95 6.54 -22.22 12.47
C HIS A 95 7.80 -22.60 13.24
N ASP A 96 8.47 -21.59 13.79
CA ASP A 96 9.79 -21.69 14.42
C ASP A 96 10.83 -22.44 13.55
N ALA A 97 11.31 -23.60 14.01
CA ALA A 97 12.32 -24.42 13.35
C ALA A 97 11.74 -25.68 12.68
N SER A 98 10.44 -25.67 12.40
CA SER A 98 9.72 -26.81 11.80
C SER A 98 8.86 -26.37 10.61
N MET A 99 8.78 -27.26 9.61
CA MET A 99 7.80 -27.21 8.53
C MET A 99 6.65 -28.17 8.85
N PHE A 100 5.42 -27.71 8.66
CA PHE A 100 4.21 -28.48 8.86
C PHE A 100 3.52 -28.72 7.53
N VAL A 101 3.25 -29.98 7.18
CA VAL A 101 2.57 -30.39 5.95
C VAL A 101 1.22 -31.01 6.28
N PHE A 102 0.13 -30.45 5.76
CA PHE A 102 -1.23 -30.92 6.03
C PHE A 102 -1.97 -31.36 4.75
N GLY A 103 -2.61 -32.53 4.85
CA GLY A 103 -3.55 -33.04 3.85
C GLY A 103 -2.96 -33.25 2.45
N GLY A 104 -3.76 -32.96 1.42
CA GLY A 104 -3.42 -33.19 0.02
C GLY A 104 -4.01 -34.49 -0.54
N TYR A 105 -3.77 -34.73 -1.82
CA TYR A 105 -4.27 -35.88 -2.55
C TYR A 105 -3.13 -36.85 -2.84
N THR A 106 -3.30 -38.13 -2.49
CA THR A 106 -2.31 -39.20 -2.70
C THR A 106 -2.90 -40.32 -3.53
N GLY A 107 -2.05 -41.12 -4.17
CA GLY A 107 -2.39 -42.33 -4.93
C GLY A 107 -1.53 -42.46 -6.18
N ASP A 108 -1.95 -43.28 -7.14
CA ASP A 108 -1.27 -43.41 -8.42
C ASP A 108 -2.06 -42.70 -9.52
N ILE A 109 -1.48 -41.63 -10.06
CA ILE A 109 -2.07 -40.82 -11.15
C ILE A 109 -2.18 -41.66 -12.43
N HIS A 110 -1.22 -42.52 -12.72
CA HIS A 110 -1.17 -43.23 -13.99
C HIS A 110 -2.20 -44.35 -14.07
N SER A 111 -2.32 -45.15 -13.02
CA SER A 111 -3.33 -46.22 -12.92
C SER A 111 -4.69 -45.73 -12.42
N ASN A 112 -4.81 -44.44 -12.08
CA ASN A 112 -6.01 -43.82 -11.48
C ASN A 112 -6.52 -44.63 -10.26
N SER A 113 -5.60 -45.18 -9.46
CA SER A 113 -5.88 -46.12 -8.39
C SER A 113 -5.47 -45.56 -7.02
N ASN A 114 -6.19 -45.98 -5.98
CA ASN A 114 -5.93 -45.57 -4.58
C ASN A 114 -5.90 -44.05 -4.37
N LEU A 115 -6.61 -43.30 -5.22
CA LEU A 115 -6.68 -41.85 -5.13
C LEU A 115 -7.54 -41.43 -3.94
N THR A 116 -6.96 -40.70 -3.00
CA THR A 116 -7.64 -40.32 -1.76
C THR A 116 -7.08 -39.03 -1.18
N ASN A 117 -7.96 -38.19 -0.63
CA ASN A 117 -7.56 -37.04 0.18
C ASN A 117 -7.03 -37.51 1.54
N LYS A 118 -6.15 -36.72 2.14
CA LYS A 118 -5.65 -36.93 3.51
C LYS A 118 -5.99 -35.75 4.42
N ASN A 119 -6.01 -36.01 5.73
CA ASN A 119 -6.09 -35.05 6.83
C ASN A 119 -4.97 -35.27 7.86
N ASP A 120 -3.89 -35.94 7.45
CA ASP A 120 -2.69 -36.11 8.26
C ASP A 120 -1.91 -34.79 8.34
N LEU A 121 -1.17 -34.62 9.45
CA LEU A 121 -0.24 -33.51 9.65
C LEU A 121 1.13 -34.09 9.95
N PHE A 122 2.12 -33.66 9.18
CA PHE A 122 3.51 -34.05 9.37
C PHE A 122 4.34 -32.83 9.75
N GLU A 123 5.23 -33.02 10.70
CA GLU A 123 6.25 -32.07 11.11
C GLU A 123 7.61 -32.52 10.55
N TYR A 124 8.29 -31.64 9.85
CA TYR A 124 9.70 -31.79 9.47
C TYR A 124 10.53 -30.77 10.24
N ARG A 125 11.45 -31.26 11.09
CA ARG A 125 12.35 -30.39 11.85
C ARG A 125 13.56 -30.05 11.01
N PHE A 126 13.74 -28.77 10.67
CA PHE A 126 14.83 -28.34 9.79
C PHE A 126 16.22 -28.65 10.34
N LEU A 127 16.39 -28.59 11.67
CA LEU A 127 17.70 -28.82 12.31
C LEU A 127 18.15 -30.28 12.29
N THR A 128 17.22 -31.23 12.46
CA THR A 128 17.54 -32.67 12.54
C THR A 128 17.20 -33.43 11.26
N GLY A 129 16.44 -32.82 10.35
CA GLY A 129 15.90 -33.47 9.17
C GLY A 129 14.84 -34.53 9.48
N GLN A 130 14.26 -34.56 10.68
CA GLN A 130 13.36 -35.63 11.09
C GLN A 130 11.91 -35.34 10.70
N TRP A 131 11.27 -36.28 10.01
CA TRP A 131 9.83 -36.31 9.78
C TRP A 131 9.10 -37.02 10.93
N THR A 132 8.02 -36.41 11.42
CA THR A 132 7.14 -36.98 12.45
C THR A 132 5.68 -36.75 12.08
N GLU A 133 4.89 -37.81 12.01
CA GLU A 133 3.44 -37.70 11.87
C GLU A 133 2.81 -37.34 13.22
N TRP A 134 1.96 -36.31 13.25
CA TRP A 134 1.21 -35.94 14.43
C TRP A 134 -0.04 -36.83 14.58
N LYS A 135 -0.31 -37.24 15.82
CA LYS A 135 -1.53 -37.93 16.21
C LYS A 135 -2.41 -36.98 17.03
N PHE A 136 -3.71 -37.10 16.82
CA PHE A 136 -4.72 -36.19 17.35
C PHE A 136 -5.73 -36.90 18.22
N ILE A 137 -6.41 -36.13 19.07
CA ILE A 137 -7.54 -36.58 19.88
C ILE A 137 -8.77 -35.77 19.50
N GLY A 138 -9.94 -36.40 19.48
CA GLY A 138 -11.21 -35.72 19.21
C GLY A 138 -11.54 -35.63 17.73
N VAL A 139 -12.33 -34.61 17.37
CA VAL A 139 -12.82 -34.41 16.00
C VAL A 139 -11.73 -33.77 15.15
N THR A 140 -11.43 -34.35 14.00
CA THR A 140 -10.47 -33.83 13.04
C THR A 140 -11.15 -33.20 11.83
N PRO A 141 -10.52 -32.23 11.14
CA PRO A 141 -10.98 -31.80 9.83
C PRO A 141 -11.11 -32.98 8.86
N VAL A 142 -12.09 -32.89 7.96
CA VAL A 142 -12.22 -33.85 6.85
C VAL A 142 -10.96 -33.83 5.98
N ALA A 143 -10.63 -35.00 5.44
CA ALA A 143 -9.58 -35.16 4.45
C ALA A 143 -9.79 -34.23 3.27
N ARG A 144 -8.78 -33.44 2.91
CA ARG A 144 -8.92 -32.36 1.94
C ARG A 144 -7.63 -32.07 1.17
N SER A 145 -7.80 -31.52 -0.02
CA SER A 145 -6.73 -30.97 -0.86
C SER A 145 -7.07 -29.55 -1.32
N ALA A 146 -6.08 -28.84 -1.85
CA ALA A 146 -6.21 -27.51 -2.44
C ALA A 146 -6.85 -26.47 -1.50
N HIS A 147 -6.60 -26.62 -0.21
CA HIS A 147 -7.03 -25.74 0.87
C HIS A 147 -5.97 -24.68 1.16
N GLY A 148 -6.37 -23.63 1.89
CA GLY A 148 -5.46 -22.62 2.42
C GLY A 148 -4.92 -23.01 3.80
N ALA A 149 -3.67 -22.67 4.08
CA ALA A 149 -3.09 -22.80 5.42
C ALA A 149 -2.34 -21.54 5.81
N ALA A 150 -2.41 -21.20 7.10
CA ALA A 150 -1.74 -20.04 7.68
C ALA A 150 -1.24 -20.35 9.10
N VAL A 151 -0.19 -19.67 9.52
CA VAL A 151 0.25 -19.66 10.92
C VAL A 151 -0.03 -18.28 11.50
N TYR A 152 -0.71 -18.24 12.62
CA TYR A 152 -0.94 -17.02 13.40
C TYR A 152 -1.09 -17.38 14.87
N ASP A 153 -0.42 -16.63 15.74
CA ASP A 153 -0.46 -16.79 17.20
C ASP A 153 -0.19 -18.24 17.65
N ASN A 154 0.92 -18.82 17.18
CA ASN A 154 1.34 -20.20 17.44
C ASN A 154 0.31 -21.28 17.10
N LYS A 155 -0.65 -20.96 16.22
CA LYS A 155 -1.65 -21.91 15.74
C LYS A 155 -1.56 -22.07 14.23
N LEU A 156 -1.78 -23.30 13.79
CA LEU A 156 -2.05 -23.62 12.39
C LEU A 156 -3.53 -23.38 12.12
N TRP A 157 -3.84 -22.68 11.04
CA TRP A 157 -5.19 -22.41 10.56
C TRP A 157 -5.36 -23.04 9.19
N ILE A 158 -6.44 -23.81 9.00
CA ILE A 158 -6.79 -24.48 7.75
C ILE A 158 -8.15 -23.96 7.28
N PHE A 159 -8.19 -23.45 6.05
CA PHE A 159 -9.39 -22.88 5.47
C PHE A 159 -9.77 -23.57 4.15
N ALA A 160 -11.05 -23.94 4.03
CA ALA A 160 -11.69 -24.41 2.80
C ALA A 160 -10.99 -25.64 2.18
N GLY A 161 -11.01 -25.76 0.83
CA GLY A 161 -10.42 -26.87 0.08
C GLY A 161 -11.45 -27.77 -0.60
N TYR A 162 -11.02 -28.96 -1.01
CA TYR A 162 -11.84 -29.98 -1.67
C TYR A 162 -11.71 -31.31 -0.94
N ASP A 163 -12.82 -31.89 -0.49
CA ASP A 163 -12.83 -33.15 0.26
C ASP A 163 -12.91 -34.41 -0.63
N GLY A 164 -13.09 -34.23 -1.94
CA GLY A 164 -13.31 -35.32 -2.90
C GLY A 164 -14.73 -35.35 -3.46
N ASN A 165 -15.67 -34.67 -2.82
CA ASN A 165 -17.06 -34.56 -3.21
C ASN A 165 -17.50 -33.09 -3.37
N ALA A 166 -17.18 -32.24 -2.39
CA ALA A 166 -17.58 -30.85 -2.34
C ALA A 166 -16.39 -29.92 -2.08
N ARG A 167 -16.53 -28.68 -2.56
CA ARG A 167 -15.66 -27.57 -2.14
C ARG A 167 -16.13 -27.09 -0.78
N LEU A 168 -15.18 -26.79 0.09
CA LEU A 168 -15.42 -26.41 1.48
C LEU A 168 -15.26 -24.89 1.67
N ASN A 169 -15.72 -24.38 2.80
CA ASN A 169 -15.46 -23.03 3.31
C ASN A 169 -15.36 -23.01 4.85
N ASP A 170 -15.10 -24.17 5.46
CA ASP A 170 -14.92 -24.30 6.90
C ASP A 170 -13.52 -23.85 7.34
N MET A 171 -13.40 -23.53 8.62
CA MET A 171 -12.15 -23.09 9.27
C MET A 171 -11.83 -24.02 10.43
N TRP A 172 -10.57 -24.46 10.50
CA TRP A 172 -10.05 -25.28 11.58
C TRP A 172 -8.75 -24.70 12.12
N THR A 173 -8.50 -24.88 13.41
CA THR A 173 -7.23 -24.46 14.02
C THR A 173 -6.70 -25.49 15.02
N ILE A 174 -5.39 -25.52 15.21
CA ILE A 174 -4.69 -26.37 16.19
C ILE A 174 -3.46 -25.64 16.73
N SER A 175 -3.16 -25.83 18.02
CA SER A 175 -1.93 -25.31 18.64
C SER A 175 -0.68 -26.01 18.10
N LEU A 176 0.36 -25.23 17.82
CA LEU A 176 1.69 -25.71 17.44
C LEU A 176 2.67 -25.71 18.61
N LEU A 177 2.24 -25.29 19.81
CA LEU A 177 3.12 -25.22 20.98
C LEU A 177 3.52 -26.62 21.48
N PRO A 178 4.79 -26.81 21.92
CA PRO A 178 5.21 -28.05 22.54
C PRO A 178 4.48 -28.28 23.86
N GLY A 179 3.94 -29.48 24.07
CA GLY A 179 3.30 -29.89 25.33
C GLY A 179 1.78 -29.67 25.37
N ASP A 180 1.21 -28.92 24.43
CA ASP A 180 -0.23 -28.80 24.28
C ASP A 180 -0.87 -30.11 23.81
N THR A 181 -2.12 -30.32 24.21
CA THR A 181 -2.95 -31.41 23.66
C THR A 181 -3.26 -31.11 22.19
N ARG A 182 -2.93 -32.08 21.32
CA ARG A 182 -3.11 -31.98 19.87
C ARG A 182 -4.57 -32.20 19.46
N ILE A 183 -5.40 -31.20 19.72
CA ILE A 183 -6.84 -31.21 19.45
C ILE A 183 -7.15 -30.15 18.40
N TRP A 184 -7.89 -30.56 17.36
CA TRP A 184 -8.39 -29.64 16.35
C TRP A 184 -9.64 -28.93 16.85
N GLU A 185 -9.72 -27.63 16.60
CA GLU A 185 -10.87 -26.79 16.91
C GLU A 185 -11.52 -26.32 15.61
N LYS A 186 -12.82 -26.60 15.45
CA LYS A 186 -13.60 -25.99 14.36
C LYS A 186 -13.94 -24.55 14.74
N VAL A 187 -13.56 -23.60 13.90
CA VAL A 187 -13.74 -22.17 14.17
C VAL A 187 -15.06 -21.70 13.58
N ALA A 188 -15.90 -21.09 14.42
CA ALA A 188 -17.08 -20.35 13.96
C ALA A 188 -16.65 -19.06 13.27
N GLN A 189 -17.18 -18.82 12.07
CA GLN A 189 -16.85 -17.68 11.21
C GLN A 189 -18.05 -16.75 11.12
N SER A 190 -17.80 -15.44 11.07
CA SER A 190 -18.83 -14.41 10.90
C SER A 190 -18.46 -13.41 9.81
N GLY A 191 -19.38 -12.53 9.40
CA GLY A 191 -19.15 -11.51 8.37
C GLY A 191 -19.22 -12.04 6.94
N ASP A 192 -18.47 -11.40 6.03
CA ASP A 192 -18.51 -11.66 4.58
C ASP A 192 -17.72 -12.90 4.20
N CYS A 193 -18.19 -14.07 4.63
CA CYS A 193 -17.50 -15.33 4.44
C CYS A 193 -17.28 -15.61 2.94
N PRO A 194 -16.05 -15.98 2.52
CA PRO A 194 -15.79 -16.37 1.14
C PRO A 194 -16.67 -17.55 0.72
N PRO A 195 -17.06 -17.64 -0.56
CA PRO A 195 -17.77 -18.81 -1.07
C PRO A 195 -16.89 -20.06 -0.98
N THR A 196 -17.50 -21.25 -1.10
CA THR A 196 -16.76 -22.52 -1.17
C THR A 196 -15.70 -22.47 -2.25
N CYS A 197 -14.44 -22.70 -1.89
CA CYS A 197 -13.30 -22.48 -2.79
C CYS A 197 -12.18 -23.49 -2.56
N CYS A 198 -11.40 -23.70 -3.61
CA CYS A 198 -10.13 -24.43 -3.58
C CYS A 198 -9.16 -23.81 -4.60
N ASN A 199 -7.89 -24.24 -4.61
CA ASN A 199 -6.87 -23.74 -5.57
C ASN A 199 -6.63 -22.23 -5.50
N PHE A 200 -6.74 -21.66 -4.29
CA PHE A 200 -6.42 -20.27 -3.99
C PHE A 200 -5.19 -20.20 -3.06
N PRO A 201 -4.41 -19.13 -3.13
CA PRO A 201 -3.34 -18.87 -2.18
C PRO A 201 -3.87 -18.15 -0.93
N VAL A 202 -3.12 -18.29 0.16
CA VAL A 202 -3.31 -17.57 1.41
C VAL A 202 -2.05 -16.77 1.71
N ALA A 203 -2.20 -15.53 2.19
CA ALA A 203 -1.11 -14.75 2.74
C ALA A 203 -1.51 -14.17 4.11
N VAL A 204 -0.57 -14.12 5.04
CA VAL A 204 -0.77 -13.48 6.36
C VAL A 204 -0.04 -12.14 6.37
N ALA A 205 -0.75 -11.07 6.70
CA ALA A 205 -0.18 -9.74 6.90
C ALA A 205 -1.02 -8.96 7.92
N ARG A 206 -0.39 -8.07 8.70
CA ARG A 206 -1.07 -7.20 9.68
C ARG A 206 -2.10 -7.97 10.55
N GLU A 207 -1.67 -9.10 11.10
CA GLU A 207 -2.52 -9.95 11.94
C GLU A 207 -3.83 -10.43 11.30
N SER A 208 -3.86 -10.51 9.97
CA SER A 208 -5.01 -10.96 9.21
C SER A 208 -4.60 -11.95 8.14
N MET A 209 -5.50 -12.85 7.79
CA MET A 209 -5.33 -13.78 6.67
C MET A 209 -6.08 -13.25 5.45
N PHE A 210 -5.38 -13.18 4.32
CA PHE A 210 -5.95 -12.74 3.06
C PHE A 210 -6.15 -13.93 2.13
N VAL A 211 -7.32 -13.97 1.49
CA VAL A 211 -7.70 -14.97 0.49
C VAL A 211 -8.13 -14.27 -0.78
N PHE A 212 -7.51 -14.63 -1.90
CA PHE A 212 -7.79 -14.02 -3.19
C PHE A 212 -8.17 -15.06 -4.24
N SER A 213 -9.35 -14.90 -4.82
CA SER A 213 -9.85 -15.70 -5.95
C SER A 213 -9.86 -17.22 -5.69
N GLY A 214 -9.60 -18.05 -6.70
CA GLY A 214 -9.64 -19.52 -6.63
C GLY A 214 -10.80 -20.15 -7.40
N GLN A 215 -10.87 -21.48 -7.36
CA GLN A 215 -11.89 -22.26 -8.05
C GLN A 215 -13.09 -22.52 -7.12
N SER A 216 -14.25 -21.96 -7.46
CA SER A 216 -15.52 -22.13 -6.74
C SER A 216 -16.53 -22.89 -7.60
N GLY A 217 -17.45 -23.63 -6.95
CA GLY A 217 -18.42 -24.50 -7.62
C GLY A 217 -19.55 -23.78 -8.35
N ALA A 218 -19.88 -22.54 -7.99
CA ALA A 218 -21.01 -21.80 -8.58
C ALA A 218 -20.70 -20.32 -8.90
N LYS A 219 -19.72 -19.69 -8.25
CA LYS A 219 -19.32 -18.29 -8.48
C LYS A 219 -17.81 -18.15 -8.29
N ILE A 220 -17.04 -18.16 -9.38
CA ILE A 220 -15.63 -17.78 -9.35
C ILE A 220 -15.57 -16.27 -9.12
N THR A 221 -14.90 -15.84 -8.03
CA THR A 221 -14.76 -14.42 -7.70
C THR A 221 -13.33 -13.95 -7.93
N ASN A 222 -13.14 -12.69 -8.27
CA ASN A 222 -11.86 -11.97 -8.20
C ASN A 222 -11.82 -11.06 -6.97
N SER A 223 -12.58 -11.40 -5.92
CA SER A 223 -12.64 -10.61 -4.70
C SER A 223 -11.52 -11.02 -3.75
N LEU A 224 -10.97 -10.04 -3.05
CA LEU A 224 -10.03 -10.21 -1.96
C LEU A 224 -10.84 -10.23 -0.65
N PHE A 225 -10.60 -11.23 0.17
CA PHE A 225 -11.23 -11.37 1.48
C PHE A 225 -10.16 -11.32 2.56
N GLN A 226 -10.49 -10.67 3.68
CA GLN A 226 -9.64 -10.55 4.85
C GLN A 226 -10.33 -11.22 6.04
N PHE A 227 -9.62 -12.12 6.71
CA PHE A 227 -10.05 -12.72 7.97
C PHE A 227 -9.25 -12.12 9.13
N HIS A 228 -9.96 -11.50 10.06
CA HIS A 228 -9.40 -10.99 11.30
C HIS A 228 -9.33 -12.13 12.31
N PHE A 229 -8.12 -12.61 12.62
CA PHE A 229 -7.94 -13.79 13.48
C PHE A 229 -8.51 -13.60 14.88
N ARG A 230 -8.33 -12.41 15.47
CA ARG A 230 -8.81 -12.09 16.82
C ARG A 230 -10.34 -12.08 16.91
N GLU A 231 -11.00 -11.47 15.92
CA GLU A 231 -12.46 -11.32 15.86
C GLU A 231 -13.18 -12.53 15.26
N ARG A 232 -12.44 -13.41 14.56
CA ARG A 232 -12.98 -14.54 13.79
C ARG A 232 -14.04 -14.10 12.77
N ARG A 233 -13.78 -12.95 12.16
CA ARG A 233 -14.68 -12.28 11.22
C ARG A 233 -14.01 -12.10 9.87
N TRP A 234 -14.77 -12.39 8.81
CA TRP A 234 -14.42 -12.08 7.44
C TRP A 234 -14.96 -10.71 7.03
N THR A 235 -14.14 -9.99 6.28
CA THR A 235 -14.49 -8.75 5.62
C THR A 235 -14.12 -8.90 4.16
N ARG A 236 -15.06 -8.60 3.26
CA ARG A 236 -14.75 -8.54 1.83
C ARG A 236 -14.12 -7.18 1.55
N ILE A 237 -12.91 -7.19 0.99
CA ILE A 237 -12.24 -5.95 0.61
C ILE A 237 -12.94 -5.34 -0.60
N SER A 238 -13.34 -4.08 -0.46
CA SER A 238 -14.09 -3.36 -1.49
C SER A 238 -13.24 -3.15 -2.75
N THR A 239 -13.89 -3.31 -3.91
CA THR A 239 -13.32 -2.98 -5.22
C THR A 239 -13.50 -1.51 -5.59
N GLU A 240 -13.95 -0.66 -4.67
CA GLU A 240 -14.12 0.78 -4.88
C GLU A 240 -12.81 1.52 -5.14
N HIS A 241 -11.65 0.94 -4.83
CA HIS A 241 -10.35 1.53 -5.20
C HIS A 241 -10.21 1.76 -6.71
N ILE A 242 -10.92 1.00 -7.54
CA ILE A 242 -10.96 1.19 -9.01
C ILE A 242 -11.49 2.59 -9.35
N LEU A 243 -12.41 3.11 -8.52
CA LEU A 243 -12.98 4.45 -8.66
C LEU A 243 -11.98 5.57 -8.33
N ARG A 244 -10.81 5.23 -7.78
CA ARG A 244 -9.70 6.16 -7.49
C ARG A 244 -8.65 6.20 -8.61
N GLY A 245 -8.97 5.62 -9.79
CA GLY A 245 -8.05 5.48 -10.92
C GLY A 245 -7.02 4.35 -10.75
N ALA A 246 -7.15 3.54 -9.70
CA ALA A 246 -6.30 2.38 -9.50
C ALA A 246 -6.69 1.26 -10.48
N PRO A 247 -5.72 0.45 -10.96
CA PRO A 247 -5.99 -0.74 -11.75
C PRO A 247 -7.04 -1.65 -11.10
N PRO A 248 -7.89 -2.33 -11.89
CA PRO A 248 -8.79 -3.34 -11.38
C PRO A 248 -8.01 -4.49 -10.71
N PRO A 249 -8.64 -5.21 -9.75
CA PRO A 249 -8.06 -6.41 -9.20
C PRO A 249 -7.75 -7.40 -10.33
N PRO A 250 -6.73 -8.27 -10.13
CA PRO A 250 -6.39 -9.28 -11.12
C PRO A 250 -7.63 -10.06 -11.56
N ALA A 251 -7.69 -10.40 -12.85
CA ALA A 251 -8.76 -11.25 -13.37
C ALA A 251 -8.87 -12.53 -12.53
N ARG A 252 -10.11 -13.03 -12.41
CA ARG A 252 -10.42 -14.25 -11.65
C ARG A 252 -9.50 -15.38 -12.08
N ARG A 253 -8.83 -16.02 -11.11
CA ARG A 253 -7.76 -16.98 -11.38
C ARG A 253 -7.66 -18.03 -10.31
N TYR A 254 -7.08 -19.17 -10.67
CA TYR A 254 -6.75 -20.24 -9.74
C TYR A 254 -5.34 -20.77 -10.02
N GLY A 255 -4.74 -21.40 -9.01
CA GLY A 255 -3.36 -21.89 -9.10
C GLY A 255 -2.32 -20.77 -9.22
N HIS A 256 -2.68 -19.53 -8.92
CA HIS A 256 -1.76 -18.41 -8.72
C HIS A 256 -1.12 -18.48 -7.33
N THR A 257 -0.04 -17.74 -7.15
CA THR A 257 0.58 -17.53 -5.84
C THR A 257 0.24 -16.16 -5.30
N MET A 258 0.19 -16.04 -3.97
CA MET A 258 0.09 -14.77 -3.27
C MET A 258 1.04 -14.78 -2.09
N VAL A 259 1.90 -13.78 -1.99
CA VAL A 259 2.85 -13.62 -0.87
C VAL A 259 2.72 -12.23 -0.27
N SER A 260 2.90 -12.14 1.05
CA SER A 260 3.00 -10.85 1.73
C SER A 260 4.46 -10.43 1.83
N PHE A 261 4.73 -9.16 1.53
CA PHE A 261 6.02 -8.53 1.81
C PHE A 261 5.78 -7.06 2.18
N ASP A 262 6.29 -6.66 3.35
CA ASP A 262 6.07 -5.34 3.94
C ASP A 262 4.57 -4.94 3.97
N ARG A 263 4.19 -3.85 3.29
CA ARG A 263 2.79 -3.38 3.19
C ARG A 263 2.00 -3.96 2.01
N HIS A 264 2.56 -4.86 1.21
CA HIS A 264 1.93 -5.31 -0.02
C HIS A 264 1.63 -6.82 -0.02
N LEU A 265 0.55 -7.20 -0.70
CA LEU A 265 0.28 -8.57 -1.12
C LEU A 265 0.57 -8.70 -2.60
N TYR A 266 1.55 -9.50 -2.99
CA TYR A 266 1.91 -9.72 -4.38
C TYR A 266 1.22 -10.96 -4.92
N VAL A 267 0.55 -10.84 -6.07
CA VAL A 267 -0.15 -11.93 -6.77
C VAL A 267 0.51 -12.16 -8.12
N PHE A 268 0.90 -13.41 -8.39
CA PHE A 268 1.58 -13.79 -9.62
C PHE A 268 0.96 -15.03 -10.28
N GLY A 269 0.83 -14.97 -11.60
CA GLY A 269 0.49 -16.12 -12.45
C GLY A 269 -0.93 -16.66 -12.24
N GLY A 270 -1.10 -17.97 -12.42
CA GLY A 270 -2.37 -18.69 -12.37
C GLY A 270 -2.97 -18.92 -13.75
N ALA A 271 -4.22 -19.39 -13.79
CA ALA A 271 -5.03 -19.50 -15.00
C ALA A 271 -6.25 -18.60 -14.90
N ALA A 272 -6.43 -17.71 -15.89
CA ALA A 272 -7.52 -16.73 -15.96
C ALA A 272 -8.18 -16.79 -17.34
N ASP A 273 -9.49 -17.07 -17.40
CA ASP A 273 -10.30 -17.03 -18.65
C ASP A 273 -9.62 -17.67 -19.87
N SER A 274 -9.13 -18.91 -19.70
CA SER A 274 -8.41 -19.73 -20.70
C SER A 274 -7.00 -19.24 -21.08
N THR A 275 -6.47 -18.24 -20.38
CA THR A 275 -5.10 -17.74 -20.54
C THR A 275 -4.23 -18.10 -19.33
N LEU A 276 -2.92 -18.15 -19.53
CA LEU A 276 -1.91 -18.24 -18.47
C LEU A 276 -1.27 -16.87 -18.30
N PRO A 277 -1.82 -16.00 -17.45
CA PRO A 277 -1.20 -14.70 -17.19
C PRO A 277 0.20 -14.87 -16.58
N ASN A 278 1.11 -13.95 -16.95
CA ASN A 278 2.41 -13.75 -16.32
C ASN A 278 2.54 -12.35 -15.70
N ASP A 279 1.39 -11.71 -15.44
CA ASP A 279 1.31 -10.43 -14.76
C ASP A 279 1.65 -10.57 -13.27
N LEU A 280 2.30 -9.54 -12.73
CA LEU A 280 2.53 -9.39 -11.30
C LEU A 280 1.67 -8.22 -10.83
N HIS A 281 0.79 -8.48 -9.87
CA HIS A 281 -0.02 -7.46 -9.23
C HIS A 281 0.41 -7.30 -7.79
N CYS A 282 0.29 -6.10 -7.23
CA CYS A 282 0.40 -5.90 -5.80
C CYS A 282 -0.85 -5.20 -5.27
N TYR A 283 -1.36 -5.69 -4.15
CA TYR A 283 -2.38 -5.02 -3.37
C TYR A 283 -1.72 -4.32 -2.19
N ASP A 284 -1.92 -3.01 -2.11
CA ASP A 284 -1.36 -2.18 -1.08
C ASP A 284 -2.29 -2.15 0.14
N LEU A 285 -1.80 -2.63 1.29
CA LEU A 285 -2.59 -2.74 2.52
C LEU A 285 -2.92 -1.37 3.15
N ASP A 286 -2.21 -0.30 2.77
CA ASP A 286 -2.44 1.06 3.28
C ASP A 286 -3.44 1.83 2.42
N THR A 287 -3.20 1.86 1.11
CA THR A 287 -4.09 2.57 0.18
C THR A 287 -5.31 1.74 -0.20
N GLN A 288 -5.29 0.44 0.11
CA GLN A 288 -6.30 -0.54 -0.25
C GLN A 288 -6.54 -0.64 -1.76
N THR A 289 -5.49 -0.45 -2.55
CA THR A 289 -5.56 -0.39 -4.02
C THR A 289 -4.69 -1.48 -4.66
N TRP A 290 -5.14 -2.04 -5.78
CA TRP A 290 -4.30 -2.87 -6.63
C TRP A 290 -3.43 -2.01 -7.54
N ASN A 291 -2.24 -2.49 -7.85
CA ASN A 291 -1.35 -1.95 -8.86
C ASN A 291 -0.76 -3.10 -9.69
N ILE A 292 -0.49 -2.83 -10.97
CA ILE A 292 0.28 -3.74 -11.81
C ILE A 292 1.75 -3.39 -11.62
N VAL A 293 2.53 -4.38 -11.22
CA VAL A 293 3.97 -4.23 -11.05
C VAL A 293 4.64 -4.44 -12.39
N LEU A 294 5.18 -3.36 -12.96
CA LEU A 294 5.98 -3.41 -14.17
C LEU A 294 7.44 -3.63 -13.80
N PRO A 295 8.01 -4.82 -14.10
CA PRO A 295 9.41 -5.07 -13.84
C PRO A 295 10.30 -4.26 -14.81
N SER A 296 11.56 -4.10 -14.45
CA SER A 296 12.57 -3.40 -15.26
C SER A 296 12.73 -4.05 -16.65
N ALA A 297 13.14 -3.26 -17.66
CA ALA A 297 13.23 -3.74 -19.04
C ALA A 297 14.24 -4.90 -19.25
N ASP A 298 15.24 -5.01 -18.38
CA ASP A 298 16.23 -6.08 -18.32
C ASP A 298 15.75 -7.35 -17.57
N SER A 299 14.50 -7.36 -17.08
CA SER A 299 13.96 -8.47 -16.30
C SER A 299 13.73 -9.74 -17.13
N GLN A 300 14.15 -10.87 -16.56
CA GLN A 300 13.89 -12.21 -17.09
C GLN A 300 12.52 -12.70 -16.60
N VAL A 301 11.45 -12.07 -17.11
CA VAL A 301 10.08 -12.33 -16.66
C VAL A 301 9.70 -13.79 -16.91
N PRO A 302 9.14 -14.51 -15.92
CA PRO A 302 8.69 -15.88 -16.11
C PRO A 302 7.54 -15.97 -17.12
N SER A 303 7.49 -17.08 -17.86
CA SER A 303 6.31 -17.42 -18.66
C SER A 303 5.07 -17.65 -17.78
N GLY A 304 3.89 -17.46 -18.39
CA GLY A 304 2.60 -17.70 -17.74
C GLY A 304 2.51 -19.12 -17.19
N ARG A 305 2.12 -19.26 -15.92
CA ARG A 305 2.16 -20.54 -15.21
C ARG A 305 1.13 -20.65 -14.12
N LEU A 306 0.57 -21.85 -13.92
CA LEU A 306 -0.31 -22.16 -12.79
C LEU A 306 0.24 -23.30 -11.93
N PHE A 307 -0.23 -23.40 -10.69
CA PHE A 307 0.20 -24.40 -9.69
C PHE A 307 1.72 -24.43 -9.47
N HIS A 308 2.37 -23.28 -9.67
CA HIS A 308 3.70 -22.99 -9.14
C HIS A 308 3.56 -22.62 -7.66
N ALA A 309 4.67 -22.64 -6.93
CA ALA A 309 4.70 -22.20 -5.54
C ALA A 309 5.72 -21.09 -5.37
N ALA A 310 5.48 -20.25 -4.37
CA ALA A 310 6.28 -19.07 -4.08
C ALA A 310 6.62 -19.00 -2.59
N ALA A 311 7.81 -18.50 -2.26
CA ALA A 311 8.20 -18.17 -0.90
C ALA A 311 9.05 -16.90 -0.88
N VAL A 312 9.03 -16.20 0.25
CA VAL A 312 9.78 -14.95 0.44
C VAL A 312 10.97 -15.19 1.35
N ILE A 313 12.15 -14.76 0.91
CA ILE A 313 13.39 -14.73 1.71
C ILE A 313 13.98 -13.34 1.62
N GLY A 314 14.11 -12.67 2.77
CA GLY A 314 14.55 -11.28 2.82
C GLY A 314 13.65 -10.40 1.95
N GLU A 315 14.24 -9.68 1.01
CA GLU A 315 13.55 -8.73 0.12
C GLU A 315 13.23 -9.31 -1.26
N ALA A 316 13.19 -10.64 -1.39
CA ALA A 316 12.90 -11.30 -2.66
C ALA A 316 11.86 -12.41 -2.52
N MET A 317 11.00 -12.52 -3.53
CA MET A 317 10.13 -13.66 -3.77
C MET A 317 10.83 -14.64 -4.70
N PHE A 318 10.81 -15.92 -4.34
CA PHE A 318 11.25 -17.01 -5.19
C PHE A 318 10.03 -17.78 -5.66
N ILE A 319 9.91 -18.00 -6.97
CA ILE A 319 8.90 -18.89 -7.54
C ILE A 319 9.58 -20.12 -8.12
N PHE A 320 8.92 -21.28 -8.01
CA PHE A 320 9.43 -22.54 -8.53
C PHE A 320 8.35 -23.34 -9.26
N GLY A 321 8.75 -23.90 -10.40
CA GLY A 321 7.98 -24.88 -11.17
C GLY A 321 6.63 -24.37 -11.68
N GLY A 322 5.62 -25.25 -11.60
CA GLY A 322 4.27 -25.02 -12.14
C GLY A 322 4.06 -25.62 -13.52
N THR A 323 2.87 -25.41 -14.07
CA THR A 323 2.48 -25.85 -15.41
C THR A 323 2.48 -24.63 -16.34
N VAL A 324 3.28 -24.68 -17.41
CA VAL A 324 3.50 -23.55 -18.36
C VAL A 324 2.76 -23.72 -19.69
N ASP A 325 2.38 -24.95 -20.02
CA ASP A 325 1.56 -25.31 -21.18
C ASP A 325 0.83 -26.63 -20.87
N ASN A 326 -0.20 -27.00 -21.64
CA ASN A 326 -1.00 -28.21 -21.45
C ASN A 326 -0.12 -29.44 -21.18
N ASN A 327 -0.10 -29.87 -19.91
CA ASN A 327 0.70 -30.96 -19.36
C ASN A 327 2.23 -30.77 -19.27
N VAL A 328 2.78 -29.60 -19.54
CA VAL A 328 4.23 -29.34 -19.40
C VAL A 328 4.53 -28.78 -18.01
N ARG A 329 5.22 -29.57 -17.19
CA ARG A 329 5.71 -29.15 -15.86
C ARG A 329 7.04 -28.45 -16.03
N SER A 330 7.20 -27.29 -15.39
CA SER A 330 8.45 -26.54 -15.34
C SER A 330 9.26 -26.93 -14.10
N GLY A 331 10.59 -26.89 -14.23
CA GLY A 331 11.55 -26.96 -13.12
C GLY A 331 12.32 -25.65 -12.97
N GLU A 332 11.84 -24.58 -13.60
CA GLU A 332 12.48 -23.27 -13.56
C GLU A 332 12.27 -22.61 -12.22
N THR A 333 13.29 -21.84 -11.82
CA THR A 333 13.29 -21.05 -10.60
C THR A 333 13.49 -19.60 -10.98
N TYR A 334 12.69 -18.70 -10.44
CA TYR A 334 12.90 -17.27 -10.62
C TYR A 334 12.91 -16.56 -9.29
N ARG A 335 13.77 -15.55 -9.19
CA ARG A 335 13.84 -14.60 -8.10
C ARG A 335 13.25 -13.30 -8.58
N PHE A 336 12.18 -12.87 -7.94
CA PHE A 336 11.65 -11.52 -8.03
C PHE A 336 12.15 -10.71 -6.86
N GLN A 337 12.86 -9.62 -7.15
CA GLN A 337 13.21 -8.66 -6.15
C GLN A 337 12.04 -7.71 -5.89
N PHE A 338 11.60 -7.64 -4.63
CA PHE A 338 10.71 -6.57 -4.21
C PHE A 338 11.49 -5.26 -4.26
N SER A 339 10.87 -4.21 -4.78
CA SER A 339 11.45 -2.88 -4.60
C SER A 339 11.46 -2.60 -3.09
N SER A 340 12.65 -2.48 -2.54
CA SER A 340 12.83 -2.21 -1.12
C SER A 340 12.64 -0.72 -0.89
N TYR A 341 11.40 -0.25 -1.01
CA TYR A 341 10.98 0.99 -0.38
C TYR A 341 10.07 0.62 0.77
N PRO A 342 10.39 1.03 2.00
CA PRO A 342 9.27 1.13 2.92
C PRO A 342 9.25 2.37 3.83
N LYS A 343 7.98 2.66 4.17
CA LYS A 343 7.38 3.23 5.40
C LYS A 343 7.04 4.74 5.37
N CYS A 344 5.75 5.07 5.34
CA CYS A 344 5.15 6.41 5.31
C CYS A 344 5.27 7.21 3.99
N THR A 345 4.11 7.43 3.36
CA THR A 345 3.91 8.44 2.31
C THR A 345 3.54 9.79 2.92
N LEU A 346 3.57 10.85 2.12
CA LEU A 346 3.09 12.18 2.52
C LEU A 346 1.65 12.13 3.07
N HIS A 347 0.79 11.29 2.48
CA HIS A 347 -0.56 11.02 2.96
C HIS A 347 -0.60 10.40 4.35
N ASP A 348 0.33 9.49 4.67
CA ASP A 348 0.36 8.81 5.96
C ASP A 348 0.92 9.74 7.05
N ASP A 349 1.93 10.56 6.71
CA ASP A 349 2.49 11.55 7.63
C ASP A 349 1.47 12.63 8.01
N PHE A 350 0.77 13.20 7.03
CA PHE A 350 -0.29 14.16 7.29
C PHE A 350 -1.52 13.49 7.91
N GLY A 351 -1.86 12.26 7.54
CA GLY A 351 -2.90 11.49 8.23
C GLY A 351 -2.59 11.27 9.71
N ARG A 352 -1.32 10.98 10.07
CA ARG A 352 -0.88 10.89 11.47
C ARG A 352 -0.99 12.22 12.20
N LEU A 353 -0.63 13.34 11.56
CA LEU A 353 -0.81 14.68 12.11
C LEU A 353 -2.29 14.94 12.45
N LEU A 354 -3.21 14.61 11.53
CA LEU A 354 -4.64 14.77 11.74
C LEU A 354 -5.13 13.90 12.92
N ASN A 355 -4.75 12.62 12.97
CA ASN A 355 -5.19 11.73 14.04
C ASN A 355 -4.65 12.15 15.42
N ALA A 356 -3.40 12.61 15.46
CA ALA A 356 -2.76 13.02 16.71
C ALA A 356 -3.24 14.40 17.21
N ARG A 357 -3.89 15.21 16.35
CA ARG A 357 -4.39 16.57 16.64
C ARG A 357 -3.31 17.49 17.26
N LEU A 358 -2.06 17.31 16.84
CA LEU A 358 -0.90 18.04 17.36
C LEU A 358 -0.69 19.33 16.56
N PHE A 359 -0.46 20.45 17.23
CA PHE A 359 -0.23 21.76 16.59
C PHE A 359 -1.45 22.32 15.84
N CYS A 360 -2.66 21.92 16.19
CA CYS A 360 -3.88 22.52 15.63
C CYS A 360 -3.94 24.01 15.96
N ASP A 361 -4.16 24.83 14.92
CA ASP A 361 -4.14 26.30 14.93
C ASP A 361 -5.50 26.90 14.52
N VAL A 362 -6.47 26.06 14.15
CA VAL A 362 -7.86 26.42 13.85
C VAL A 362 -8.83 25.38 14.40
N GLU A 363 -10.00 25.85 14.82
CA GLU A 363 -11.11 25.03 15.25
C GLU A 363 -12.35 25.31 14.38
N PHE A 364 -12.89 24.28 13.76
CA PHE A 364 -14.12 24.38 12.99
C PHE A 364 -15.31 24.10 13.90
N VAL A 365 -16.23 25.06 13.99
CA VAL A 365 -17.49 24.91 14.71
C VAL A 365 -18.55 24.49 13.70
N VAL A 366 -18.94 23.22 13.74
CA VAL A 366 -19.71 22.55 12.67
C VAL A 366 -21.11 22.17 13.15
N GLY A 367 -22.10 22.46 12.30
CA GLY A 367 -23.51 22.10 12.54
C GLY A 367 -24.22 22.96 13.60
N GLU A 368 -25.50 22.67 13.82
CA GLU A 368 -26.33 23.36 14.83
C GLU A 368 -25.90 23.05 16.26
N GLY A 369 -25.34 21.85 16.49
CA GLY A 369 -24.80 21.43 17.78
C GLY A 369 -23.47 22.10 18.15
N GLU A 370 -22.94 22.99 17.30
CA GLU A 370 -21.65 23.67 17.46
C GLU A 370 -20.49 22.71 17.81
N THR A 371 -20.43 21.55 17.14
CA THR A 371 -19.36 20.55 17.35
C THR A 371 -18.02 21.15 16.93
N LYS A 372 -17.04 21.09 17.84
CA LYS A 372 -15.70 21.67 17.68
C LYS A 372 -14.74 20.63 17.11
N ILE A 373 -14.22 20.87 15.90
CA ILE A 373 -13.31 19.97 15.19
C ILE A 373 -11.96 20.69 14.95
N PRO A 374 -10.89 20.32 15.69
CA PRO A 374 -9.58 20.96 15.56
C PRO A 374 -8.85 20.51 14.28
N ALA A 375 -8.16 21.45 13.62
CA ALA A 375 -7.45 21.23 12.37
C ALA A 375 -6.24 22.17 12.23
N HIS A 376 -5.56 22.06 11.08
CA HIS A 376 -4.37 22.84 10.70
C HIS A 376 -4.69 23.76 9.52
N ILE A 377 -4.50 25.07 9.68
CA ILE A 377 -4.71 26.10 8.66
C ILE A 377 -3.91 25.77 7.42
N ALA A 378 -2.64 25.40 7.58
CA ALA A 378 -1.75 25.07 6.46
C ALA A 378 -2.34 24.00 5.53
N MET A 379 -2.87 22.92 6.11
CA MET A 379 -3.45 21.81 5.36
C MET A 379 -4.79 22.20 4.71
N VAL A 380 -5.66 22.88 5.47
CA VAL A 380 -6.98 23.25 4.98
C VAL A 380 -6.91 24.34 3.89
N ALA A 381 -6.05 25.33 4.07
CA ALA A 381 -5.87 26.45 3.14
C ALA A 381 -5.18 26.04 1.84
N ALA A 382 -4.30 25.03 1.88
CA ALA A 382 -3.70 24.42 0.71
C ALA A 382 -4.77 23.74 -0.17
N ARG A 383 -5.66 22.95 0.46
CA ARG A 383 -6.58 22.05 -0.27
C ARG A 383 -7.95 22.65 -0.61
N SER A 384 -8.35 23.74 0.02
CA SER A 384 -9.66 24.34 -0.23
C SER A 384 -9.61 25.85 -0.32
N GLN A 385 -9.89 26.37 -1.52
CA GLN A 385 -10.05 27.81 -1.73
C GLN A 385 -11.18 28.40 -0.88
N PHE A 386 -12.29 27.67 -0.72
CA PHE A 386 -13.43 28.12 0.08
C PHE A 386 -13.07 28.21 1.57
N LEU A 387 -12.50 27.14 2.14
CA LEU A 387 -12.13 27.12 3.56
C LEU A 387 -11.00 28.13 3.83
N ARG A 388 -10.06 28.29 2.89
CA ARG A 388 -9.06 29.37 2.94
C ARG A 388 -9.70 30.75 3.06
N ALA A 389 -10.72 31.05 2.25
CA ALA A 389 -11.44 32.32 2.33
C ALA A 389 -12.18 32.49 3.67
N ARG A 390 -12.75 31.41 4.21
CA ARG A 390 -13.40 31.42 5.53
C ARG A 390 -12.41 31.65 6.67
N ILE A 391 -11.22 31.06 6.59
CA ILE A 391 -10.12 31.29 7.53
C ILE A 391 -9.71 32.78 7.49
N ARG A 392 -9.49 33.36 6.30
CA ARG A 392 -9.19 34.80 6.16
C ARG A 392 -10.26 35.70 6.81
N GLN A 393 -11.54 35.40 6.55
CA GLN A 393 -12.64 36.15 7.18
C GLN A 393 -12.67 36.02 8.70
N ALA A 394 -12.30 34.86 9.24
CA ALA A 394 -12.20 34.66 10.69
C ALA A 394 -11.03 35.46 11.29
N HIS A 395 -9.88 35.51 10.60
CA HIS A 395 -8.75 36.34 10.98
C HIS A 395 -9.12 37.83 11.03
N GLU A 396 -9.70 38.37 9.96
CA GLU A 396 -10.12 39.77 9.89
C GLU A 396 -11.12 40.15 10.99
N LYS A 397 -12.06 39.25 11.32
CA LYS A 397 -13.02 39.46 12.41
C LYS A 397 -12.35 39.49 13.77
N ARG A 398 -11.38 38.59 14.00
CA ARG A 398 -10.64 38.53 15.25
C ARG A 398 -9.79 39.78 15.43
N GLU A 399 -9.10 40.23 14.39
CA GLU A 399 -8.29 41.46 14.42
C GLU A 399 -9.15 42.68 14.74
N LYS A 400 -10.28 42.88 14.05
CA LYS A 400 -11.22 43.97 14.36
C LYS A 400 -11.73 43.93 15.80
N HIS A 401 -12.07 42.74 16.30
CA HIS A 401 -12.53 42.59 17.67
C HIS A 401 -11.44 42.95 18.70
N LEU A 402 -10.18 42.59 18.43
CA LEU A 402 -9.05 42.94 19.30
C LEU A 402 -8.76 44.44 19.26
N GLU A 403 -8.83 45.07 18.09
CA GLU A 403 -8.72 46.53 17.96
C GLU A 403 -9.82 47.24 18.76
N GLU A 404 -11.06 46.75 18.71
CA GLU A 404 -12.19 47.31 19.45
C GLU A 404 -12.06 47.15 20.98
N VAL A 405 -11.52 46.02 21.46
CA VAL A 405 -11.46 45.71 22.89
C VAL A 405 -10.19 46.22 23.57
N LEU A 406 -9.04 46.14 22.89
CA LEU A 406 -7.72 46.40 23.47
C LEU A 406 -7.06 47.69 22.96
N GLY A 407 -7.60 48.32 21.91
CA GLY A 407 -7.06 49.57 21.35
C GLY A 407 -5.72 49.43 20.62
N SER A 408 -5.18 48.22 20.50
CA SER A 408 -4.01 47.89 19.67
C SER A 408 -4.11 46.47 19.12
N ALA A 409 -3.69 46.27 17.87
CA ALA A 409 -3.62 44.95 17.23
C ALA A 409 -2.45 44.08 17.74
N ASP A 410 -1.47 44.67 18.43
CA ASP A 410 -0.26 43.98 18.92
C ASP A 410 -0.50 43.25 20.25
N VAL A 411 -1.23 42.13 20.18
CA VAL A 411 -1.35 41.18 21.30
C VAL A 411 -0.34 40.03 21.10
N PRO A 412 0.41 39.62 22.15
CA PRO A 412 1.31 38.47 22.05
C PRO A 412 0.57 37.21 21.57
N VAL A 413 1.15 36.48 20.60
CA VAL A 413 0.55 35.29 19.95
C VAL A 413 0.11 34.20 20.95
N LYS A 414 0.76 34.13 22.12
CA LYS A 414 0.43 33.15 23.17
C LYS A 414 -0.89 33.44 23.90
N ASP A 415 -1.37 34.69 23.88
CA ASP A 415 -2.57 35.13 24.59
C ASP A 415 -3.81 35.21 23.68
N LEU A 416 -3.63 34.90 22.39
CA LEU A 416 -4.68 34.89 21.38
C LEU A 416 -5.49 33.59 21.45
N PRO A 417 -6.84 33.65 21.51
CA PRO A 417 -7.65 32.45 21.42
C PRO A 417 -7.50 31.78 20.05
N LEU A 418 -7.65 30.45 20.06
CA LEU A 418 -7.64 29.62 18.85
C LEU A 418 -8.64 30.16 17.82
N LEU A 419 -8.26 30.15 16.54
CA LEU A 419 -9.12 30.71 15.49
C LEU A 419 -10.36 29.82 15.29
N GLU A 420 -11.55 30.38 15.49
CA GLU A 420 -12.80 29.64 15.25
C GLU A 420 -13.41 29.96 13.88
N VAL A 421 -13.69 28.92 13.09
CA VAL A 421 -14.37 29.03 11.78
C VAL A 421 -15.73 28.33 11.84
N LYS A 422 -16.81 29.08 11.68
CA LYS A 422 -18.18 28.55 11.76
C LYS A 422 -18.68 27.99 10.41
N LEU A 423 -19.08 26.71 10.41
CA LEU A 423 -19.69 25.98 9.30
C LEU A 423 -21.07 25.44 9.71
N LYS A 424 -22.05 26.34 9.82
CA LYS A 424 -23.39 26.02 10.34
C LYS A 424 -24.17 24.99 9.51
N ASP A 425 -23.98 24.99 8.19
CA ASP A 425 -24.74 24.15 7.26
C ASP A 425 -24.12 22.76 7.04
N ALA A 426 -22.96 22.49 7.65
CA ALA A 426 -22.20 21.26 7.48
C ALA A 426 -22.54 20.24 8.59
N VAL A 427 -22.57 18.96 8.22
CA VAL A 427 -22.73 17.84 9.14
C VAL A 427 -21.35 17.46 9.71
N PRO A 428 -21.17 17.33 11.04
CA PRO A 428 -19.87 17.06 11.65
C PRO A 428 -19.16 15.84 11.07
N GLU A 429 -19.86 14.72 10.93
CA GLU A 429 -19.33 13.46 10.42
C GLU A 429 -18.89 13.58 8.96
N ALA A 430 -19.66 14.31 8.14
CA ALA A 430 -19.30 14.57 6.75
C ALA A 430 -18.06 15.49 6.67
N PHE A 431 -17.98 16.49 7.54
CA PHE A 431 -16.82 17.40 7.60
C PHE A 431 -15.55 16.67 8.04
N GLU A 432 -15.61 15.75 9.01
CA GLU A 432 -14.45 14.94 9.39
C GLU A 432 -13.94 14.08 8.23
N MET A 433 -14.84 13.53 7.41
CA MET A 433 -14.45 12.78 6.22
C MET A 433 -13.80 13.67 5.16
N VAL A 434 -14.34 14.87 4.94
CA VAL A 434 -13.71 15.89 4.08
C VAL A 434 -12.34 16.29 4.64
N LEU A 435 -12.20 16.40 5.95
CA LEU A 435 -10.93 16.70 6.60
C LEU A 435 -9.93 15.56 6.41
N ASN A 436 -10.34 14.30 6.55
CA ASN A 436 -9.48 13.17 6.21
C ASN A 436 -9.03 13.23 4.74
N TYR A 437 -9.92 13.60 3.82
CA TYR A 437 -9.57 13.80 2.41
C TYR A 437 -8.53 14.91 2.21
N ILE A 438 -8.70 16.06 2.89
CA ILE A 438 -7.73 17.17 2.85
C ILE A 438 -6.31 16.68 3.18
N TYR A 439 -6.15 15.81 4.18
CA TYR A 439 -4.83 15.37 4.64
C TYR A 439 -4.28 14.17 3.89
N THR A 440 -5.14 13.37 3.25
CA THR A 440 -4.75 12.04 2.79
C THR A 440 -5.17 11.70 1.36
N ASP A 441 -5.91 12.56 0.66
CA ASP A 441 -6.57 12.27 -0.63
C ASP A 441 -7.51 11.04 -0.57
N ARG A 442 -7.87 10.57 0.64
CA ARG A 442 -8.68 9.38 0.88
C ARG A 442 -9.95 9.72 1.64
N ILE A 443 -11.04 9.04 1.29
CA ILE A 443 -12.27 8.97 2.08
C ILE A 443 -12.54 7.50 2.42
N ASP A 444 -12.94 7.23 3.66
CA ASP A 444 -13.40 5.91 4.09
C ASP A 444 -14.74 6.09 4.81
N PRO A 445 -15.86 5.85 4.11
CA PRO A 445 -17.19 6.06 4.68
C PRO A 445 -17.61 4.93 5.64
N THR A 446 -16.78 3.88 5.80
CA THR A 446 -17.05 2.73 6.69
C THR A 446 -16.31 2.83 8.03
N LYS A 447 -15.32 3.70 8.12
CA LYS A 447 -14.54 3.92 9.34
C LYS A 447 -15.42 4.57 10.41
N ARG A 448 -15.67 3.85 11.50
CA ARG A 448 -16.35 4.38 12.69
C ARG A 448 -15.41 5.32 13.42
N PHE A 449 -15.81 6.57 13.63
CA PHE A 449 -15.09 7.48 14.53
C PHE A 449 -15.41 7.05 15.96
N GLU A 450 -14.38 6.74 16.76
CA GLU A 450 -14.52 6.11 18.08
C GLU A 450 -15.25 6.99 19.13
N ASP A 451 -15.52 8.27 18.83
CA ASP A 451 -16.03 9.26 19.79
C ASP A 451 -17.50 9.69 19.62
N THR A 452 -18.24 9.25 18.59
CA THR A 452 -19.65 9.64 18.42
C THR A 452 -20.61 8.55 18.88
N SER A 453 -21.03 8.63 20.14
CA SER A 453 -22.07 7.81 20.77
C SER A 453 -23.49 8.08 20.24
N ASN A 454 -23.66 8.38 18.95
CA ASN A 454 -24.97 8.64 18.34
C ASN A 454 -25.42 7.47 17.44
N SER A 455 -26.54 6.89 17.86
CA SER A 455 -27.18 5.64 17.43
C SER A 455 -27.76 5.63 16.00
N ARG A 456 -27.15 6.29 15.01
CA ARG A 456 -27.62 6.28 13.61
C ARG A 456 -26.99 5.18 12.74
N PHE A 457 -25.94 4.50 13.19
CA PHE A 457 -25.08 3.65 12.35
C PHE A 457 -24.96 2.18 12.78
N ASP A 458 -25.84 1.69 13.67
CA ASP A 458 -25.77 0.33 14.21
C ASP A 458 -26.41 -0.77 13.34
N ASP A 459 -27.05 -0.41 12.22
CA ASP A 459 -27.68 -1.39 11.32
C ASP A 459 -26.91 -1.49 9.97
N PRO A 460 -26.34 -2.66 9.62
CA PRO A 460 -25.71 -2.92 8.32
C PRO A 460 -26.64 -2.77 7.10
N LEU A 461 -27.96 -2.65 7.31
CA LEU A 461 -28.94 -2.35 6.27
C LEU A 461 -29.21 -0.84 6.10
N ASN A 462 -28.60 0.04 6.91
CA ASN A 462 -29.01 1.44 6.96
C ASN A 462 -28.43 2.28 5.81
N ASN A 463 -29.27 3.06 5.15
CA ASN A 463 -28.90 4.02 4.09
C ASN A 463 -28.02 5.18 4.60
N GLY A 464 -27.65 5.18 5.88
CA GLY A 464 -26.85 6.21 6.53
C GLY A 464 -25.51 6.50 5.85
N ILE A 465 -24.86 5.50 5.25
CA ILE A 465 -23.61 5.72 4.52
C ILE A 465 -23.84 6.49 3.21
N VAL A 466 -24.92 6.16 2.49
CA VAL A 466 -25.31 6.87 1.26
C VAL A 466 -25.66 8.32 1.58
N LEU A 467 -26.44 8.55 2.64
CA LEU A 467 -26.76 9.90 3.11
C LEU A 467 -25.52 10.70 3.50
N LEU A 468 -24.61 10.08 4.27
CA LEU A 468 -23.35 10.69 4.66
C LEU A 468 -22.52 11.07 3.42
N MET A 469 -22.46 10.22 2.39
CA MET A 469 -21.77 10.56 1.15
C MET A 469 -22.45 11.65 0.33
N MET A 470 -23.78 11.78 0.40
CA MET A 470 -24.49 12.91 -0.21
C MET A 470 -24.13 14.22 0.49
N ASP A 471 -23.98 14.20 1.82
CA ASP A 471 -23.48 15.35 2.59
C ASP A 471 -22.03 15.69 2.25
N VAL A 472 -21.15 14.69 2.12
CA VAL A 472 -19.76 14.92 1.68
C VAL A 472 -19.72 15.46 0.24
N TYR A 473 -20.56 14.97 -0.67
CA TYR A 473 -20.69 15.55 -2.02
C TYR A 473 -21.11 17.02 -1.97
N ARG A 474 -22.11 17.35 -1.15
CA ARG A 474 -22.56 18.73 -0.94
C ARG A 474 -21.40 19.62 -0.46
N LEU A 475 -20.64 19.16 0.52
CA LEU A 475 -19.46 19.87 1.03
C LEU A 475 -18.36 19.97 -0.03
N ALA A 476 -18.11 18.92 -0.81
CA ALA A 476 -17.11 18.94 -1.88
C ALA A 476 -17.43 20.01 -2.93
N VAL A 477 -18.70 20.11 -3.35
CA VAL A 477 -19.18 21.16 -4.26
C VAL A 477 -19.02 22.55 -3.61
N GLN A 478 -19.45 22.70 -2.36
CA GLN A 478 -19.34 23.97 -1.63
C GLN A 478 -17.89 24.41 -1.44
N PHE A 479 -16.99 23.46 -1.19
CA PHE A 479 -15.58 23.72 -0.91
C PHE A 479 -14.72 23.81 -2.16
N ASN A 480 -15.35 23.69 -3.35
CA ASN A 480 -14.72 23.68 -4.66
C ASN A 480 -13.66 22.58 -4.84
N MET A 481 -13.92 21.39 -4.28
CA MET A 481 -13.04 20.22 -4.37
C MET A 481 -13.49 19.29 -5.49
N LYS A 482 -13.04 19.55 -6.71
CA LYS A 482 -13.48 18.84 -7.93
C LYS A 482 -13.20 17.33 -7.90
N ARG A 483 -12.03 16.94 -7.39
CA ARG A 483 -11.66 15.52 -7.29
C ARG A 483 -12.49 14.79 -6.24
N LEU A 484 -12.76 15.42 -5.09
CA LEU A 484 -13.67 14.85 -4.09
C LEU A 484 -15.11 14.76 -4.62
N GLU A 485 -15.60 15.79 -5.32
CA GLU A 485 -16.90 15.80 -5.99
C GLU A 485 -17.06 14.56 -6.89
N GLN A 486 -16.04 14.30 -7.73
CA GLN A 486 -15.99 13.12 -8.60
C GLN A 486 -15.98 11.82 -7.79
N LEU A 487 -15.18 11.72 -6.73
CA LEU A 487 -15.11 10.52 -5.89
C LEU A 487 -16.46 10.21 -5.23
N CYS A 488 -17.15 11.22 -4.71
CA CYS A 488 -18.47 11.06 -4.11
C CYS A 488 -19.51 10.60 -5.14
N VAL A 489 -19.46 11.16 -6.35
CA VAL A 489 -20.36 10.77 -7.45
C VAL A 489 -20.15 9.32 -7.80
N HIS A 490 -18.91 8.90 -8.08
CA HIS A 490 -18.60 7.52 -8.43
C HIS A 490 -19.04 6.54 -7.33
N TYR A 491 -18.88 6.92 -6.07
CA TYR A 491 -19.36 6.12 -4.94
C TYR A 491 -20.89 6.00 -4.93
N LEU A 492 -21.61 7.11 -5.06
CA LEU A 492 -23.07 7.13 -5.06
C LEU A 492 -23.63 6.35 -6.27
N GLU A 493 -23.01 6.47 -7.43
CA GLU A 493 -23.40 5.71 -8.62
C GLU A 493 -23.25 4.19 -8.43
N ALA A 494 -22.22 3.75 -7.69
CA ALA A 494 -21.97 2.35 -7.42
C ALA A 494 -22.85 1.76 -6.30
N THR A 495 -23.30 2.59 -5.34
CA THR A 495 -24.02 2.16 -4.13
C THR A 495 -25.53 2.31 -4.23
N ILE A 496 -26.04 3.14 -5.14
CA ILE A 496 -27.48 3.30 -5.36
C ILE A 496 -28.08 2.01 -5.93
N SER A 497 -29.12 1.51 -5.28
CA SER A 497 -29.82 0.26 -5.57
C SER A 497 -31.33 0.43 -5.39
N HIS A 498 -32.10 -0.62 -5.72
CA HIS A 498 -33.56 -0.63 -5.51
C HIS A 498 -33.97 -0.32 -4.07
N ALA A 499 -33.14 -0.66 -3.08
CA ALA A 499 -33.45 -0.50 -1.66
C ALA A 499 -33.27 0.94 -1.15
N ASN A 500 -32.45 1.77 -1.80
CA ASN A 500 -32.02 3.07 -1.25
C ASN A 500 -32.25 4.26 -2.19
N VAL A 501 -32.61 4.00 -3.46
CA VAL A 501 -32.72 5.05 -4.48
C VAL A 501 -33.81 6.10 -4.18
N LEU A 502 -34.91 5.71 -3.54
CA LEU A 502 -36.01 6.63 -3.21
C LEU A 502 -35.60 7.60 -2.11
N GLU A 503 -34.93 7.11 -1.07
CA GLU A 503 -34.41 7.94 0.01
C GLU A 503 -33.28 8.85 -0.49
N ALA A 504 -32.39 8.33 -1.35
CA ALA A 504 -31.37 9.13 -2.01
C ALA A 504 -32.00 10.21 -2.92
N LEU A 505 -33.09 9.92 -3.63
CA LEU A 505 -33.79 10.91 -4.45
C LEU A 505 -34.41 12.02 -3.61
N HIS A 506 -35.11 11.66 -2.52
CA HIS A 506 -35.71 12.62 -1.61
C HIS A 506 -34.65 13.56 -1.01
N ASN A 507 -33.56 12.99 -0.50
CA ASN A 507 -32.46 13.78 0.05
C ASN A 507 -31.75 14.62 -1.01
N ALA A 508 -31.58 14.12 -2.24
CA ALA A 508 -30.96 14.88 -3.33
C ALA A 508 -31.81 16.09 -3.72
N ALA A 509 -33.14 15.96 -3.68
CA ALA A 509 -34.05 17.06 -3.90
C ALA A 509 -33.99 18.10 -2.77
N HIS A 510 -33.98 17.64 -1.51
CA HIS A 510 -33.92 18.52 -0.34
C HIS A 510 -32.59 19.29 -0.25
N LEU A 511 -31.47 18.59 -0.45
CA LEU A 511 -30.12 19.16 -0.47
C LEU A 511 -29.77 19.90 -1.77
N LYS A 512 -30.70 19.97 -2.74
CA LYS A 512 -30.52 20.60 -4.06
C LYS A 512 -29.34 20.05 -4.86
N LEU A 513 -29.08 18.76 -4.73
CA LEU A 513 -28.02 18.02 -5.43
C LEU A 513 -28.53 17.58 -6.79
N TYR A 514 -28.59 18.52 -7.75
CA TYR A 514 -29.16 18.29 -9.07
C TYR A 514 -28.59 17.06 -9.77
N PHE A 515 -27.26 16.87 -9.71
CA PHE A 515 -26.62 15.74 -10.37
C PHE A 515 -27.08 14.38 -9.81
N ILE A 516 -27.07 14.23 -8.49
CA ILE A 516 -27.50 12.98 -7.83
C ILE A 516 -29.00 12.77 -8.04
N LYS A 517 -29.81 13.84 -7.98
CA LYS A 517 -31.25 13.77 -8.28
C LYS A 517 -31.50 13.24 -9.69
N GLU A 518 -30.78 13.75 -10.68
CA GLU A 518 -30.85 13.31 -12.07
C GLU A 518 -30.42 11.86 -12.25
N PHE A 519 -29.37 11.43 -11.55
CA PHE A 519 -28.90 10.05 -11.54
C PHE A 519 -29.95 9.10 -10.94
N CYS A 520 -30.51 9.44 -9.77
CA CYS A 520 -31.58 8.65 -9.13
C CYS A 520 -32.80 8.54 -10.04
N LEU A 521 -33.26 9.66 -10.62
CA LEU A 521 -34.38 9.65 -11.57
C LEU A 521 -34.09 8.75 -12.78
N SER A 522 -32.89 8.84 -13.34
CA SER A 522 -32.45 8.00 -14.46
C SER A 522 -32.39 6.51 -14.09
N PHE A 523 -31.97 6.19 -12.87
CA PHE A 523 -31.97 4.82 -12.35
C PHE A 523 -33.39 4.26 -12.19
N ILE A 524 -34.31 5.06 -11.64
CA ILE A 524 -35.70 4.65 -11.38
C ILE A 524 -36.45 4.40 -12.69
N VAL A 525 -36.29 5.26 -13.70
CA VAL A 525 -37.07 5.15 -14.95
C VAL A 525 -36.55 4.08 -15.91
N LYS A 526 -35.44 3.39 -15.60
CA LYS A 526 -34.98 2.21 -16.36
C LYS A 526 -36.05 1.13 -16.32
N GLU A 527 -36.26 0.48 -17.47
CA GLU A 527 -37.32 -0.51 -17.65
C GLU A 527 -37.20 -1.71 -16.69
N SER A 528 -35.97 -2.08 -16.33
CA SER A 528 -35.68 -3.14 -15.36
C SER A 528 -36.05 -2.79 -13.92
N ASN A 529 -36.10 -1.51 -13.56
CA ASN A 529 -36.15 -1.05 -12.17
C ASN A 529 -37.51 -0.43 -11.81
N TYR A 530 -38.16 0.25 -12.76
CA TYR A 530 -39.35 1.09 -12.52
C TYR A 530 -40.49 0.38 -11.80
N ASN A 531 -40.89 -0.81 -12.28
CA ASN A 531 -42.03 -1.53 -11.72
C ASN A 531 -41.79 -1.98 -10.28
N GLN A 532 -40.56 -2.39 -9.95
CA GLN A 532 -40.23 -2.83 -8.59
C GLN A 532 -40.23 -1.66 -7.61
N ILE A 533 -39.75 -0.49 -8.04
CA ILE A 533 -39.62 0.70 -7.20
C ILE A 533 -40.99 1.38 -6.98
N VAL A 534 -41.81 1.53 -8.02
CA VAL A 534 -43.13 2.18 -7.89
C VAL A 534 -44.12 1.34 -7.09
N MET A 535 -43.94 0.01 -7.06
CA MET A 535 -44.76 -0.91 -6.27
C MET A 535 -44.26 -1.10 -4.83
N SER A 536 -43.21 -0.37 -4.43
CA SER A 536 -42.63 -0.45 -3.08
C SER A 536 -43.40 0.41 -2.07
N GLN A 537 -43.36 0.04 -0.78
CA GLN A 537 -44.04 0.81 0.28
C GLN A 537 -43.37 2.18 0.48
N GLU A 538 -42.07 2.26 0.23
CA GLU A 538 -41.27 3.47 0.34
C GLU A 538 -41.70 4.53 -0.68
N PHE A 539 -42.20 4.12 -1.85
CA PHE A 539 -42.72 5.04 -2.87
C PHE A 539 -43.99 5.76 -2.41
N GLU A 540 -44.85 5.10 -1.62
CA GLU A 540 -46.07 5.70 -1.07
C GLU A 540 -45.77 6.86 -0.12
N THR A 541 -44.58 6.84 0.51
CA THR A 541 -44.13 7.86 1.47
C THR A 541 -43.36 9.02 0.82
N LEU A 542 -43.11 8.96 -0.50
CA LEU A 542 -42.36 9.98 -1.23
C LEU A 542 -43.17 11.27 -1.42
N ASP A 543 -42.50 12.42 -1.47
CA ASP A 543 -43.18 13.70 -1.71
C ASP A 543 -43.92 13.72 -3.07
N GLN A 544 -45.14 14.25 -3.08
CA GLN A 544 -45.98 14.35 -4.29
C GLN A 544 -45.27 14.97 -5.51
N PRO A 545 -44.48 16.06 -5.38
CA PRO A 545 -43.74 16.61 -6.52
C PRO A 545 -42.75 15.63 -7.15
N LEU A 546 -42.07 14.81 -6.34
CA LEU A 546 -41.08 13.83 -6.81
C LEU A 546 -41.75 12.64 -7.48
N MET A 547 -42.88 12.17 -6.95
CA MET A 547 -43.68 11.11 -7.60
C MET A 547 -44.13 11.54 -9.00
N VAL A 548 -44.66 12.76 -9.14
CA VAL A 548 -45.08 13.32 -10.43
C VAL A 548 -43.88 13.43 -11.39
N GLU A 549 -42.72 13.83 -10.90
CA GLU A 549 -41.49 13.94 -11.69
C GLU A 549 -41.01 12.59 -12.23
N ILE A 550 -41.05 11.53 -11.41
CA ILE A 550 -40.72 10.14 -11.80
C ILE A 550 -41.67 9.66 -12.91
N ILE A 551 -42.98 9.82 -12.72
CA ILE A 551 -44.01 9.38 -13.68
C ILE A 551 -43.85 10.13 -15.01
N ARG A 552 -43.66 11.45 -14.95
CA ARG A 552 -43.50 12.29 -16.14
C ARG A 552 -42.24 11.91 -16.95
N ARG A 553 -41.14 11.60 -16.27
CA ARG A 553 -39.89 11.14 -16.91
C ARG A 553 -40.03 9.79 -17.59
N ARG A 554 -40.83 8.87 -17.03
CA ARG A 554 -41.10 7.59 -17.66
C ARG A 554 -41.93 7.75 -18.95
N GLN A 555 -42.89 8.68 -18.95
CA GLN A 555 -43.73 8.97 -20.12
C GLN A 555 -42.98 9.70 -21.24
N VAL A 556 -42.00 10.54 -20.90
CA VAL A 556 -41.16 11.28 -21.85
C VAL A 556 -39.69 11.06 -21.52
N PRO A 557 -39.05 9.98 -22.05
CA PRO A 557 -37.64 9.73 -21.82
C PRO A 557 -36.79 10.86 -22.42
N GLN A 558 -36.05 11.60 -21.59
CA GLN A 558 -35.10 12.59 -22.10
C GLN A 558 -33.83 11.89 -22.60
N THR A 559 -33.49 12.09 -23.88
CA THR A 559 -32.23 11.65 -24.52
C THR A 559 -31.05 12.59 -24.19
N ARG A 560 -30.82 12.89 -22.91
CA ARG A 560 -29.58 13.58 -22.50
C ARG A 560 -28.51 12.56 -22.15
N ASN A 561 -27.49 12.42 -23.02
CA ASN A 561 -26.26 11.71 -22.70
C ASN A 561 -25.46 12.52 -21.66
N PHE A 562 -25.76 12.30 -20.38
CA PHE A 562 -25.12 12.97 -19.23
C PHE A 562 -23.65 12.58 -19.01
N SER A 563 -23.19 11.47 -19.60
CA SER A 563 -21.83 10.95 -19.42
C SER A 563 -20.70 11.81 -19.99
N LYS A 564 -21.00 12.82 -20.83
CA LYS A 564 -19.98 13.64 -21.52
C LYS A 564 -19.53 14.91 -20.78
N GLN A 565 -20.12 15.28 -19.63
CA GLN A 565 -19.73 16.49 -18.90
C GLN A 565 -18.57 16.29 -17.91
N TYR A 566 -18.12 15.05 -17.68
CA TYR A 566 -17.05 14.74 -16.70
C TYR A 566 -15.62 14.80 -17.25
N GLU A 567 -15.42 15.07 -18.54
CA GLU A 567 -14.07 15.09 -19.14
C GLU A 567 -13.27 16.38 -18.86
N SER A 568 -13.84 17.39 -18.18
CA SER A 568 -13.11 18.61 -17.85
C SER A 568 -12.45 18.54 -16.46
N GLY A 569 -11.24 17.97 -16.41
CA GLY A 569 -10.25 18.13 -15.33
C GLY A 569 -10.41 17.19 -14.13
N THR A 570 -9.43 16.32 -13.91
CA THR A 570 -9.34 15.33 -12.82
C THR A 570 -9.14 15.91 -11.41
N GLY A 571 -9.36 17.22 -11.20
CA GLY A 571 -8.97 17.96 -10.00
C GLY A 571 -7.47 17.85 -9.69
N THR A 572 -7.06 18.31 -8.49
CA THR A 572 -5.65 18.31 -8.05
C THR A 572 -5.35 17.23 -7.01
N THR A 573 -4.08 16.83 -6.91
CA THR A 573 -3.60 15.91 -5.85
C THR A 573 -3.11 16.68 -4.62
N LEU A 574 -2.96 15.97 -3.51
CA LEU A 574 -2.35 16.51 -2.30
C LEU A 574 -0.96 17.12 -2.56
N GLU A 575 -0.11 16.45 -3.33
CA GLU A 575 1.21 16.96 -3.68
C GLU A 575 1.13 18.25 -4.51
N GLN A 576 0.25 18.30 -5.51
CA GLN A 576 0.07 19.49 -6.37
C GLN A 576 -0.44 20.70 -5.58
N ASP A 577 -1.40 20.49 -4.69
CA ASP A 577 -1.94 21.57 -3.87
C ASP A 577 -0.91 22.06 -2.84
N MET A 578 -0.12 21.16 -2.25
CA MET A 578 0.95 21.51 -1.32
C MET A 578 2.14 22.19 -2.00
N GLU A 579 2.45 21.84 -3.24
CA GLU A 579 3.41 22.56 -4.10
C GLU A 579 2.95 24.00 -4.34
N ALA A 580 1.71 24.18 -4.81
CA ALA A 580 1.12 25.50 -5.01
C ALA A 580 1.07 26.32 -3.71
N PHE A 581 0.82 25.64 -2.58
CA PHE A 581 0.84 26.22 -1.25
C PHE A 581 2.22 26.75 -0.85
N LEU A 582 3.28 25.95 -1.00
CA LEU A 582 4.64 26.41 -0.69
C LEU A 582 5.07 27.59 -1.58
N ILE A 583 4.78 27.53 -2.89
CA ILE A 583 5.29 28.49 -3.87
C ILE A 583 4.55 29.84 -3.78
N SER A 584 3.23 29.82 -3.58
CA SER A 584 2.40 31.01 -3.81
C SER A 584 1.39 31.30 -2.70
N ILE A 585 0.56 30.32 -2.34
CA ILE A 585 -0.65 30.56 -1.53
C ILE A 585 -0.32 30.68 -0.04
N GLY A 586 0.65 29.91 0.45
CA GLY A 586 0.88 29.69 1.88
C GLY A 586 1.61 30.81 2.62
N LYS A 587 2.21 31.78 1.92
CA LYS A 587 3.05 32.81 2.56
C LYS A 587 2.32 33.61 3.64
N GLU A 588 1.02 33.81 3.51
CA GLU A 588 0.21 34.55 4.49
C GLU A 588 -0.12 33.74 5.76
N PHE A 589 0.08 32.42 5.74
CA PHE A 589 -0.24 31.52 6.85
C PHE A 589 1.01 31.00 7.58
N CYS A 590 2.18 31.54 7.27
CA CYS A 590 3.42 31.13 7.92
C CYS A 590 3.41 31.55 9.40
N ASP A 591 3.59 30.58 10.28
CA ASP A 591 3.53 30.74 11.75
C ASP A 591 4.91 30.59 12.42
N ILE A 592 5.95 30.36 11.62
CA ILE A 592 7.34 30.24 12.05
C ILE A 592 8.30 30.80 11.00
N ILE A 593 9.40 31.40 11.47
CA ILE A 593 10.52 31.84 10.64
C ILE A 593 11.75 30.99 10.98
N LEU A 594 12.29 30.30 9.97
CA LEU A 594 13.53 29.56 10.06
C LEU A 594 14.67 30.47 9.60
N MET A 595 15.62 30.79 10.47
CA MET A 595 16.79 31.60 10.12
C MET A 595 17.90 30.69 9.62
N LEU A 596 18.27 30.86 8.35
CA LEU A 596 19.37 30.16 7.70
C LEU A 596 20.45 31.17 7.34
N ASP A 597 21.58 31.17 8.05
CA ASP A 597 22.69 32.12 7.84
C ASP A 597 22.25 33.61 7.77
N GLY A 598 21.34 34.00 8.67
CA GLY A 598 20.78 35.35 8.70
C GLY A 598 19.65 35.60 7.68
N VAL A 599 19.36 34.66 6.78
CA VAL A 599 18.24 34.73 5.83
C VAL A 599 16.97 34.16 6.49
N PRO A 600 15.87 34.96 6.59
CA PRO A 600 14.61 34.47 7.12
C PRO A 600 13.84 33.63 6.09
N ILE A 601 13.46 32.41 6.45
CA ILE A 601 12.67 31.49 5.64
C ILE A 601 11.33 31.24 6.35
N PRO A 602 10.22 31.85 5.90
CA PRO A 602 8.91 31.62 6.50
C PRO A 602 8.41 30.19 6.18
N ALA A 603 7.81 29.52 7.17
CA ALA A 603 7.33 28.15 7.06
C ALA A 603 6.10 27.90 7.96
N HIS A 604 5.60 26.65 7.93
CA HIS A 604 4.41 26.20 8.66
C HIS A 604 4.76 25.09 9.65
N LYS A 605 4.55 25.31 10.95
CA LYS A 605 4.90 24.36 12.02
C LYS A 605 4.27 23.01 11.82
N ALA A 606 2.97 22.97 11.50
CA ALA A 606 2.21 21.74 11.29
C ALA A 606 2.83 20.85 10.19
N VAL A 607 3.21 21.45 9.06
CA VAL A 607 3.81 20.72 7.93
C VAL A 607 5.21 20.19 8.29
N LEU A 608 6.03 21.03 8.94
CA LEU A 608 7.37 20.63 9.40
C LEU A 608 7.29 19.49 10.42
N ALA A 609 6.47 19.64 11.45
CA ALA A 609 6.33 18.64 12.52
C ALA A 609 5.76 17.31 12.01
N ALA A 610 4.85 17.33 11.04
CA ALA A 610 4.30 16.09 10.48
C ALA A 610 5.35 15.23 9.76
N ARG A 611 6.35 15.86 9.12
CA ARG A 611 7.34 15.17 8.29
C ARG A 611 8.68 14.94 8.99
N CYS A 612 8.97 15.69 10.05
CA CYS A 612 10.29 15.78 10.67
C CYS A 612 10.15 15.75 12.20
N SER A 613 10.60 14.65 12.80
CA SER A 613 10.53 14.46 14.26
C SER A 613 11.44 15.41 15.03
N TYR A 614 12.52 15.90 14.41
CA TYR A 614 13.35 16.97 14.98
C TYR A 614 12.52 18.24 15.21
N PHE A 615 11.79 18.71 14.19
CA PHE A 615 10.93 19.89 14.32
C PHE A 615 9.77 19.64 15.29
N GLU A 616 9.15 18.47 15.24
CA GLU A 616 8.13 18.08 16.22
C GLU A 616 8.64 18.15 17.67
N GLY A 617 9.79 17.53 17.95
CA GLY A 617 10.42 17.53 19.27
C GLY A 617 10.83 18.92 19.72
N MET A 618 11.37 19.72 18.80
CA MET A 618 11.76 21.10 19.06
C MET A 618 10.55 21.98 19.42
N PHE A 619 9.47 21.95 18.63
CA PHE A 619 8.28 22.78 18.89
C PHE A 619 7.57 22.39 20.19
N ARG A 620 7.66 21.13 20.62
CA ARG A 620 7.14 20.68 21.91
C ARG A 620 7.99 21.08 23.10
N SER A 621 9.32 21.06 22.94
CA SER A 621 10.25 21.20 24.06
C SER A 621 10.77 22.63 24.23
N PHE A 622 10.98 23.35 23.15
CA PHE A 622 11.62 24.66 23.14
C PHE A 622 11.11 25.52 21.97
N MET A 623 10.06 26.31 22.23
CA MET A 623 9.54 27.29 21.27
C MET A 623 9.98 28.71 21.63
N PRO A 624 10.78 29.39 20.77
CA PRO A 624 11.17 30.79 20.98
C PRO A 624 9.96 31.73 21.01
N GLU A 625 9.98 32.75 21.87
CA GLU A 625 8.84 33.67 22.05
C GLU A 625 8.51 34.50 20.80
N ASN A 626 9.52 34.75 19.96
CA ASN A 626 9.38 35.48 18.70
C ASN A 626 9.03 34.57 17.51
N ASN A 627 8.84 33.26 17.71
CA ASN A 627 8.66 32.26 16.65
C ASN A 627 9.79 32.23 15.60
N ILE A 628 11.00 32.68 15.98
CA ILE A 628 12.20 32.65 15.12
C ILE A 628 13.11 31.54 15.59
N VAL A 629 13.40 30.57 14.72
CA VAL A 629 14.29 29.44 15.03
C VAL A 629 15.53 29.53 14.15
N ASN A 630 16.71 29.57 14.79
CA ASN A 630 17.97 29.45 14.08
C ASN A 630 18.20 28.00 13.68
N ILE A 631 18.32 27.74 12.38
CA ILE A 631 18.66 26.42 11.86
C ILE A 631 20.17 26.25 11.91
N GLN A 632 20.63 25.42 12.85
CA GLN A 632 22.01 24.93 12.92
C GLN A 632 21.96 23.41 13.01
N ILE A 633 22.50 22.72 12.01
CA ILE A 633 22.47 21.25 11.93
C ILE A 633 23.89 20.74 12.15
N GLY A 634 24.22 20.44 13.41
CA GLY A 634 25.60 20.09 13.77
C GLY A 634 26.58 21.21 13.40
N GLU A 635 27.66 20.87 12.69
CA GLU A 635 28.71 21.81 12.26
C GLU A 635 28.53 22.34 10.83
N MET A 636 27.45 21.97 10.12
CA MET A 636 27.21 22.41 8.74
C MET A 636 25.98 23.30 8.60
N ILE A 637 26.17 24.44 7.93
CA ILE A 637 25.09 25.32 7.49
C ILE A 637 24.77 24.96 6.03
N PRO A 638 23.54 24.49 5.71
CA PRO A 638 23.19 24.19 4.33
C PRO A 638 23.16 25.45 3.46
N SER A 639 23.45 25.28 2.17
CA SER A 639 23.19 26.35 1.20
C SER A 639 21.69 26.63 1.12
N ALA A 640 21.33 27.85 0.71
CA ALA A 640 19.93 28.23 0.52
C ALA A 640 19.21 27.31 -0.49
N GLU A 641 19.92 26.85 -1.53
CA GLU A 641 19.39 25.97 -2.57
C GLU A 641 19.10 24.56 -2.02
N SER A 642 20.05 23.98 -1.28
CA SER A 642 19.88 22.65 -0.68
C SER A 642 18.80 22.64 0.39
N PHE A 643 18.67 23.73 1.16
CA PHE A 643 17.57 23.89 2.11
C PHE A 643 16.22 24.09 1.41
N ALA A 644 16.17 24.82 0.28
CA ALA A 644 14.96 24.91 -0.54
C ALA A 644 14.53 23.52 -1.07
N SER A 645 15.48 22.70 -1.50
CA SER A 645 15.24 21.30 -1.89
C SER A 645 14.71 20.44 -0.73
N LEU A 646 15.19 20.64 0.50
CA LEU A 646 14.62 20.02 1.71
C LEU A 646 13.15 20.42 1.91
N MET A 647 12.85 21.71 1.77
CA MET A 647 11.51 22.25 1.94
C MET A 647 10.53 21.70 0.90
N ARG A 648 10.94 21.58 -0.36
CA ARG A 648 10.13 20.93 -1.41
C ARG A 648 9.78 19.48 -1.05
N TYR A 649 10.76 18.73 -0.55
CA TYR A 649 10.53 17.35 -0.10
C TYR A 649 9.56 17.27 1.09
N ILE A 650 9.73 18.15 2.09
CA ILE A 650 8.83 18.19 3.26
C ILE A 650 7.39 18.51 2.82
N TYR A 651 7.19 19.52 1.98
CA TYR A 651 5.83 19.99 1.66
C TYR A 651 5.09 19.07 0.70
N TYR A 652 5.74 18.60 -0.36
CA TYR A 652 5.07 17.85 -1.43
C TYR A 652 5.87 16.65 -1.97
N ALA A 653 6.86 16.18 -1.19
CA ALA A 653 7.64 14.96 -1.47
C ALA A 653 8.41 14.97 -2.80
N ASP A 654 8.78 16.16 -3.27
CA ASP A 654 9.63 16.31 -4.45
C ASP A 654 11.07 15.88 -4.16
N VAL A 655 11.60 15.13 -5.10
CA VAL A 655 12.93 14.50 -5.06
C VAL A 655 13.79 14.93 -6.25
N SER A 656 13.27 15.80 -7.11
CA SER A 656 14.01 16.39 -8.21
C SER A 656 14.94 17.49 -7.68
N MET A 657 16.25 17.26 -7.73
CA MET A 657 17.23 18.20 -7.19
C MET A 657 18.57 18.09 -7.94
N PRO A 658 19.38 19.16 -7.95
CA PRO A 658 20.77 19.08 -8.42
C PRO A 658 21.60 18.07 -7.62
N PRO A 659 22.69 17.52 -8.20
CA PRO A 659 23.59 16.60 -7.50
C PRO A 659 24.21 17.21 -6.24
N GLU A 660 24.51 18.51 -6.25
CA GLU A 660 25.08 19.23 -5.10
C GLU A 660 24.13 19.20 -3.89
N ASP A 661 22.84 19.39 -4.13
CA ASP A 661 21.79 19.33 -3.10
C ASP A 661 21.59 17.91 -2.57
N SER A 662 21.76 16.91 -3.43
CA SER A 662 21.63 15.50 -3.05
C SER A 662 22.68 15.07 -2.03
N LEU A 663 23.86 15.69 -2.02
CA LEU A 663 24.88 15.42 -1.00
C LEU A 663 24.34 15.79 0.38
N TYR A 664 23.91 17.05 0.56
CA TYR A 664 23.36 17.51 1.84
C TYR A 664 22.12 16.70 2.25
N LEU A 665 21.21 16.44 1.31
CA LEU A 665 19.95 15.75 1.58
C LEU A 665 20.11 14.25 1.84
N PHE A 666 21.25 13.66 1.48
CA PHE A 666 21.55 12.26 1.78
C PHE A 666 21.61 11.96 3.28
N THR A 667 22.11 12.90 4.10
CA THR A 667 22.12 12.75 5.58
C THR A 667 20.95 13.39 6.28
N ALA A 668 20.16 14.21 5.59
CA ALA A 668 19.03 14.92 6.18
C ALA A 668 18.06 13.98 6.93
N PRO A 669 17.75 12.76 6.44
CA PRO A 669 16.94 11.78 7.17
C PRO A 669 17.37 11.51 8.61
N VAL A 670 18.68 11.42 8.86
CA VAL A 670 19.24 11.14 10.19
C VAL A 670 19.09 12.35 11.11
N PHE A 671 19.44 13.54 10.63
CA PHE A 671 19.43 14.76 11.44
C PHE A 671 18.03 15.27 11.77
N TYR A 672 17.16 15.27 10.76
CA TYR A 672 15.80 15.76 10.90
C TYR A 672 14.85 14.67 11.43
N GLY A 673 15.33 13.42 11.55
CA GLY A 673 14.53 12.31 12.02
C GLY A 673 13.30 12.10 11.14
N PHE A 674 13.51 12.04 9.83
CA PHE A 674 12.46 11.62 8.91
C PHE A 674 12.05 10.18 9.24
N THR A 675 10.76 9.89 9.14
CA THR A 675 10.23 8.55 9.44
C THR A 675 10.65 7.47 8.44
N ASN A 676 11.33 7.86 7.35
CA ASN A 676 11.71 6.96 6.26
C ASN A 676 13.01 7.36 5.57
N ASN A 677 13.58 6.41 4.83
CA ASN A 677 14.83 6.58 4.09
C ASN A 677 14.61 6.96 2.62
N ARG A 678 13.41 7.42 2.24
CA ARG A 678 13.05 7.68 0.84
C ARG A 678 13.91 8.80 0.26
N LEU A 679 14.06 9.91 0.98
CA LEU A 679 14.92 11.01 0.55
C LEU A 679 16.36 10.53 0.32
N GLN A 680 16.91 9.77 1.27
CA GLN A 680 18.27 9.22 1.18
C GLN A 680 18.45 8.34 -0.07
N ALA A 681 17.49 7.47 -0.39
CA ALA A 681 17.53 6.62 -1.57
C ALA A 681 17.51 7.42 -2.88
N PHE A 682 16.64 8.43 -2.98
CA PHE A 682 16.59 9.30 -4.16
C PHE A 682 17.86 10.15 -4.32
N CYS A 683 18.38 10.71 -3.24
CA CYS A 683 19.63 11.45 -3.27
C CYS A 683 20.79 10.56 -3.74
N LYS A 684 20.84 9.31 -3.26
CA LYS A 684 21.82 8.32 -3.71
C LYS A 684 21.70 8.10 -5.22
N GLN A 685 20.52 7.73 -5.70
CA GLN A 685 20.27 7.49 -7.13
C GLN A 685 20.62 8.71 -8.00
N ASN A 686 20.27 9.92 -7.54
CA ASN A 686 20.56 11.14 -8.26
C ASN A 686 22.07 11.44 -8.34
N LEU A 687 22.81 11.15 -7.27
CA LEU A 687 24.27 11.22 -7.29
C LEU A 687 24.83 10.21 -8.28
N GLU A 688 24.44 8.94 -8.19
CA GLU A 688 24.93 7.88 -9.08
C GLU A 688 24.74 8.19 -10.57
N MET A 689 23.59 8.77 -10.95
CA MET A 689 23.29 9.07 -12.35
C MET A 689 23.94 10.35 -12.86
N ASN A 690 24.33 11.27 -11.99
CA ASN A 690 24.81 12.61 -12.37
C ASN A 690 26.24 12.94 -11.89
N VAL A 691 26.94 12.00 -11.24
CA VAL A 691 28.38 12.13 -10.97
C VAL A 691 29.12 12.04 -12.30
N THR A 692 29.84 13.11 -12.62
CA THR A 692 30.75 13.18 -13.77
C THR A 692 32.19 13.32 -13.27
N PHE A 693 33.16 13.14 -14.16
CA PHE A 693 34.56 13.38 -13.80
C PHE A 693 34.83 14.85 -13.38
N GLU A 694 33.92 15.80 -13.67
CA GLU A 694 34.07 17.22 -13.33
C GLU A 694 33.64 17.53 -11.89
N ASN A 695 32.61 16.86 -11.36
CA ASN A 695 32.06 17.10 -10.02
C ASN A 695 32.47 16.04 -8.97
N VAL A 696 33.12 14.94 -9.37
CA VAL A 696 33.47 13.80 -8.49
C VAL A 696 34.35 14.18 -7.28
N ILE A 697 35.23 15.18 -7.42
CA ILE A 697 36.10 15.63 -6.30
C ILE A 697 35.26 16.25 -5.18
N GLN A 698 34.28 17.09 -5.54
CA GLN A 698 33.39 17.72 -4.56
C GLN A 698 32.53 16.68 -3.84
N ILE A 699 32.09 15.66 -4.58
CA ILE A 699 31.30 14.56 -4.05
C ILE A 699 32.13 13.72 -3.08
N LEU A 700 33.42 13.49 -3.36
CA LEU A 700 34.33 12.79 -2.46
C LEU A 700 34.53 13.56 -1.14
N GLU A 701 34.79 14.87 -1.20
CA GLU A 701 34.96 15.72 -0.02
C GLU A 701 33.71 15.78 0.84
N ALA A 702 32.54 15.90 0.20
CA ALA A 702 31.27 15.90 0.89
C ALA A 702 30.98 14.54 1.53
N ALA A 703 31.17 13.44 0.79
CA ALA A 703 30.93 12.09 1.30
C ALA A 703 31.83 11.78 2.51
N ASP A 704 33.08 12.22 2.50
CA ASP A 704 34.01 12.07 3.63
C ASP A 704 33.58 12.88 4.85
N ARG A 705 33.28 14.17 4.67
CA ARG A 705 32.79 15.05 5.73
C ARG A 705 31.50 14.51 6.37
N MET A 706 30.67 13.87 5.57
CA MET A 706 29.38 13.31 5.97
C MET A 706 29.46 11.85 6.43
N GLN A 707 30.66 11.25 6.44
CA GLN A 707 30.91 9.85 6.76
C GLN A 707 30.07 8.86 5.94
N ALA A 708 29.71 9.21 4.71
CA ALA A 708 28.95 8.38 3.78
C ALA A 708 29.88 7.41 3.02
N SER A 709 30.25 6.30 3.67
CA SER A 709 31.23 5.32 3.17
C SER A 709 30.93 4.79 1.76
N ASP A 710 29.66 4.55 1.44
CA ASP A 710 29.25 3.97 0.16
C ASP A 710 29.48 4.94 -1.01
N ILE A 711 29.10 6.21 -0.82
CA ILE A 711 29.30 7.27 -1.82
C ILE A 711 30.79 7.62 -1.94
N LYS A 712 31.51 7.64 -0.81
CA LYS A 712 32.97 7.83 -0.80
C LYS A 712 33.66 6.76 -1.66
N LYS A 713 33.29 5.48 -1.47
CA LYS A 713 33.81 4.36 -2.27
C LYS A 713 33.45 4.48 -3.75
N TYR A 714 32.21 4.85 -4.07
CA TYR A 714 31.78 5.08 -5.45
C TYR A 714 32.57 6.22 -6.13
N ALA A 715 32.73 7.35 -5.44
CA ALA A 715 33.51 8.48 -5.93
C ALA A 715 34.98 8.11 -6.16
N LEU A 716 35.60 7.37 -5.22
CA LEU A 716 36.96 6.85 -5.38
C LEU A 716 37.08 5.94 -6.60
N ASN A 717 36.14 5.01 -6.82
CA ASN A 717 36.14 4.15 -8.01
C ASN A 717 36.07 4.95 -9.32
N LEU A 718 35.22 5.97 -9.38
CA LEU A 718 35.06 6.83 -10.55
C LEU A 718 36.31 7.69 -10.79
N ILE A 719 36.95 8.20 -9.73
CA ILE A 719 38.24 8.89 -9.78
C ILE A 719 39.32 7.96 -10.33
N VAL A 720 39.40 6.72 -9.85
CA VAL A 720 40.38 5.72 -10.30
C VAL A 720 40.17 5.35 -11.78
N HIS A 721 38.92 5.29 -12.24
CA HIS A 721 38.58 4.99 -13.63
C HIS A 721 38.93 6.16 -14.58
N HIS A 722 38.73 7.41 -14.14
CA HIS A 722 38.97 8.62 -14.93
C HIS A 722 40.16 9.47 -14.45
N PHE A 723 41.13 8.85 -13.77
CA PHE A 723 42.19 9.57 -13.05
C PHE A 723 42.98 10.55 -13.90
N SER A 724 43.24 10.22 -15.18
CA SER A 724 43.97 11.09 -16.11
C SER A 724 43.29 12.44 -16.36
N LYS A 725 41.95 12.49 -16.30
CA LYS A 725 41.16 13.72 -16.40
C LYS A 725 41.07 14.42 -15.05
N VAL A 726 40.75 13.66 -13.99
CA VAL A 726 40.58 14.19 -12.62
C VAL A 726 41.88 14.80 -12.08
N ALA A 727 43.04 14.20 -12.38
CA ALA A 727 44.36 14.69 -11.98
C ALA A 727 44.71 16.08 -12.52
N ARG A 728 44.05 16.52 -13.60
CA ARG A 728 44.25 17.84 -14.21
C ARG A 728 43.31 18.89 -13.63
N LEU A 729 42.32 18.49 -12.83
CA LEU A 729 41.40 19.44 -12.20
C LEU A 729 42.13 20.26 -11.13
N PRO A 730 41.95 21.60 -11.11
CA PRO A 730 42.58 22.46 -10.11
C PRO A 730 42.22 22.06 -8.67
N ARG A 731 40.99 21.57 -8.46
CA ARG A 731 40.45 21.17 -7.16
C ARG A 731 41.17 19.98 -6.53
N LEU A 732 41.80 19.10 -7.30
CA LEU A 732 42.53 17.95 -6.73
C LEU A 732 43.67 18.42 -5.81
N LYS A 733 44.29 19.56 -6.13
CA LYS A 733 45.36 20.16 -5.32
C LYS A 733 44.88 20.76 -3.99
N GLN A 734 43.57 20.94 -3.84
CA GLN A 734 42.94 21.56 -2.67
C GLN A 734 42.42 20.51 -1.66
N LEU A 735 42.46 19.22 -2.02
CA LEU A 735 42.01 18.14 -1.14
C LEU A 735 42.85 18.03 0.14
N SER A 736 42.22 17.53 1.20
CA SER A 736 42.91 17.16 2.44
C SER A 736 43.95 16.07 2.18
N ARG A 737 44.98 16.02 3.03
CA ARG A 737 46.02 14.98 2.95
C ARG A 737 45.41 13.58 3.07
N GLU A 738 44.39 13.41 3.89
CA GLU A 738 43.71 12.14 4.13
C GLU A 738 42.98 11.66 2.87
N LEU A 739 42.20 12.52 2.22
CA LEU A 739 41.50 12.18 0.97
C LEU A 739 42.46 11.90 -0.19
N LEU A 740 43.60 12.59 -0.24
CA LEU A 740 44.65 12.30 -1.22
C LEU A 740 45.27 10.91 -0.99
N LEU A 741 45.45 10.50 0.27
CA LEU A 741 45.92 9.15 0.60
C LEU A 741 44.89 8.10 0.19
N ASP A 742 43.60 8.32 0.48
CA ASP A 742 42.53 7.41 0.06
C ASP A 742 42.47 7.22 -1.45
N ILE A 743 42.69 8.30 -2.23
CA ILE A 743 42.79 8.20 -3.70
C ILE A 743 44.02 7.38 -4.11
N LEU A 744 45.17 7.56 -3.47
CA LEU A 744 46.39 6.82 -3.78
C LEU A 744 46.25 5.33 -3.42
N GLU A 745 45.63 5.01 -2.29
CA GLU A 745 45.31 3.63 -1.90
C GLU A 745 44.36 2.99 -2.90
N ALA A 746 43.27 3.68 -3.28
CA ALA A 746 42.34 3.19 -4.29
C ALA A 746 42.99 2.99 -5.67
N LEU A 747 43.96 3.83 -6.04
CA LEU A 747 44.76 3.66 -7.27
C LEU A 747 45.70 2.45 -7.18
N ALA A 748 46.28 2.18 -6.01
CA ALA A 748 47.17 1.04 -5.78
C ALA A 748 46.40 -0.30 -5.81
N ASP A 749 45.19 -0.33 -5.27
CA ASP A 749 44.33 -1.52 -5.24
C ASP A 749 43.77 -1.93 -6.61
N LYS A 750 43.87 -1.05 -7.63
CA LYS A 750 43.46 -1.31 -9.01
C LYS A 750 44.16 -2.55 -9.64
N HIS A 751 45.26 -3.02 -9.07
CA HIS A 751 46.03 -4.18 -9.53
C HIS A 751 45.66 -5.52 -8.87
N ARG A 752 44.59 -5.59 -8.06
CA ARG A 752 44.13 -6.84 -7.40
C ARG A 752 42.78 -7.39 -7.87
N PHE A 753 42.21 -6.86 -8.96
CA PHE A 753 41.03 -7.42 -9.63
C PHE A 753 41.34 -7.92 -11.04
#